data_AF-A0A4V1ZHA7-F1
#
_entry.id   AF-A0A4V1ZHA7-F1
#
_cell.length_a   1.000
_cell.length_b   1.000
_cell.length_c   1.000
_cell.angle_alpha   90.00
_cell.angle_beta   90.00
_cell.angle_gamma   90.00
#
_symmetry.space_group_name_H-M   'P 1'
#
loop_
_entity.id
_entity.type
_entity.pdbx_description
1 polymer ?
#
loop_
_entity_poly.entity_id
_entity_poly.type
_entity_poly.pdbx_seq_one_letter_code
_entity_poly.pdbx_strand_id
1 'polypeptide(L)'
;MRLRLFRRGSSWWPRQRHRSAAGAPAVRASGVGVTSCSVAAVIGLLPVGGCGSRTSVVHRAGMLHELPVRCRSFLHVELDRVDRGDDGERRCRLSVRCQVLAVPTAPGAPMPMRTPFARARVAVASRRSRLAAAAAATAVLVVLTGQTASAQTAEPLVTVTVTGTVQNVVVDDDVAGEDAGAATEVETFLDVEGELFDLPDGAPVPPSPTGQGVVVTLLAPAGATGAQALEMAADDVPATEARVVEVLPVDGGTNGASTLDAVADSSTGAHTLTVLPVYWTAPDTSTSALTTMATQTADYWREQSAGRLDITHSTRAWAAITDPGSCSADGLSAIFNAAMAANPSVPAPSQTNHVLVYFPRYASCAFAGRATLLGGYIWANGYTYTDVAAHELGHNLGLGHANTLTCTSGGARVSLSGSCSSTEYADNADVMGIARNQATGNLNTAMADYLGYASLTTVGSSSPALSIDLAPLAQVSAVRGAKIAVPGGTVYVDFRPATGRDVRMPTWAGVQAHLRTTDGWGIPTSYLLDMRPTLSSPFTSPALAPGVTWLVPDTGLAISVSSVGGTARLEIGSSGALEQYVTHVYRDLFGRTPDPAGLTNWAAALRAGTPRVTVANAITYSAEYRGGLIHASYGLYLGRTPEAAGLENWLLQMNRGITIQQMEGGFLASQEYFDQSGGSDAEWIRRLYSHVLGRTAAPAEVNFWLSYVGASGGSRFQVAMGFLTSTERLTTIVNTQYQHLLGRSLDQGGAQTWVGAIQSGVRLEAVIGGIISSEEYFARP
;
A
#
# COMPACT_ATOMS: atom_id res chain seq x y z
N MET A 1 -64.45 -10.98 26.56
CA MET A 1 -64.75 -11.89 25.41
C MET A 1 -63.40 -12.42 24.92
N ARG A 2 -62.93 -13.68 25.07
CA ARG A 2 -63.52 -15.02 24.75
C ARG A 2 -64.07 -15.00 23.31
N LEU A 3 -63.61 -15.75 22.29
CA LEU A 3 -63.07 -17.13 22.09
C LEU A 3 -62.21 -17.12 20.78
N ARG A 4 -61.08 -17.84 20.63
CA ARG A 4 -60.84 -19.27 20.25
C ARG A 4 -61.32 -19.72 18.85
N LEU A 5 -60.42 -20.37 18.09
CA LEU A 5 -60.44 -21.75 17.50
C LEU A 5 -59.45 -21.82 16.30
N PHE A 6 -58.67 -22.87 15.95
CA PHE A 6 -58.25 -24.15 16.55
C PHE A 6 -57.15 -24.82 15.67
N ARG A 7 -56.10 -25.36 16.31
CA ARG A 7 -55.33 -26.65 16.14
C ARG A 7 -55.12 -27.36 14.78
N ARG A 8 -53.88 -27.87 14.59
CA ARG A 8 -53.33 -29.27 14.82
C ARG A 8 -51.85 -29.30 14.36
N GLY A 9 -50.85 -30.01 14.92
CA GLY A 9 -50.63 -30.92 16.06
C GLY A 9 -49.10 -31.20 16.17
N SER A 10 -48.48 -31.11 17.35
CA SER A 10 -47.94 -32.22 18.21
C SER A 10 -46.73 -32.98 17.60
N SER A 11 -45.59 -33.20 18.26
CA SER A 11 -45.36 -33.60 19.67
C SER A 11 -43.92 -33.37 20.18
N TRP A 12 -43.77 -33.46 21.51
CA TRP A 12 -42.68 -33.08 22.43
C TRP A 12 -41.68 -34.20 22.83
N TRP A 13 -40.36 -33.86 22.88
CA TRP A 13 -39.31 -34.02 23.95
C TRP A 13 -39.04 -35.39 24.67
N PRO A 14 -37.99 -35.59 25.54
CA PRO A 14 -36.65 -34.95 25.77
C PRO A 14 -35.45 -35.93 26.14
N ARG A 15 -34.26 -35.32 26.40
CA ARG A 15 -33.06 -35.79 27.20
C ARG A 15 -31.99 -36.63 26.44
N GLN A 16 -30.67 -36.50 26.66
CA GLN A 16 -29.88 -35.96 27.77
C GLN A 16 -28.42 -35.57 27.36
N ARG A 17 -27.80 -34.78 28.25
CA ARG A 17 -26.52 -34.04 28.22
C ARG A 17 -25.23 -34.88 28.01
N HIS A 18 -24.16 -34.25 27.50
CA HIS A 18 -22.89 -34.06 28.22
C HIS A 18 -22.02 -32.92 27.64
N ARG A 19 -21.22 -32.31 28.52
CA ARG A 19 -20.42 -31.07 28.41
C ARG A 19 -19.25 -31.14 27.41
N SER A 20 -18.81 -29.99 26.89
CA SER A 20 -17.38 -29.61 26.75
C SER A 20 -17.22 -28.10 26.48
N ALA A 21 -16.02 -27.60 26.79
CA ALA A 21 -15.63 -26.23 27.13
C ALA A 21 -15.57 -25.20 25.99
N ALA A 22 -15.46 -23.93 26.42
CA ALA A 22 -15.32 -22.70 25.64
C ALA A 22 -14.02 -22.61 24.82
N GLY A 23 -14.07 -21.84 23.72
CA GLY A 23 -12.92 -21.37 22.93
C GLY A 23 -13.28 -20.12 22.13
N ALA A 24 -12.48 -19.06 22.30
CA ALA A 24 -12.60 -17.71 21.72
C ALA A 24 -12.49 -17.66 20.18
N PRO A 25 -12.94 -16.57 19.51
CA PRO A 25 -12.83 -16.44 18.06
C PRO A 25 -11.38 -16.18 17.63
N ALA A 26 -10.93 -16.91 16.61
CA ALA A 26 -9.61 -16.78 16.03
C ALA A 26 -9.50 -15.48 15.21
N VAL A 27 -8.54 -14.64 15.59
CA VAL A 27 -8.01 -13.53 14.81
C VAL A 27 -7.28 -14.12 13.59
N ARG A 28 -7.74 -13.78 12.37
CA ARG A 28 -7.00 -14.04 11.14
C ARG A 28 -5.80 -13.08 11.11
N ALA A 29 -4.60 -13.62 11.26
CA ALA A 29 -3.37 -12.90 10.97
C ALA A 29 -3.18 -12.87 9.45
N SER A 30 -3.13 -11.67 8.89
CA SER A 30 -2.77 -11.38 7.50
C SER A 30 -1.36 -11.88 7.24
N GLY A 31 -1.24 -12.92 6.41
CA GLY A 31 0.05 -13.49 6.01
C GLY A 31 0.75 -12.58 5.02
N VAL A 32 1.96 -12.15 5.36
CA VAL A 32 2.95 -11.65 4.40
C VAL A 32 3.24 -12.79 3.41
N GLY A 33 2.96 -12.55 2.13
CA GLY A 33 3.17 -13.50 1.05
C GLY A 33 4.64 -13.88 0.93
N VAL A 34 4.97 -15.13 1.25
CA VAL A 34 6.22 -15.75 0.80
C VAL A 34 5.91 -16.34 -0.57
N THR A 35 6.43 -15.69 -1.61
CA THR A 35 6.39 -16.16 -2.99
C THR A 35 6.93 -17.58 -3.11
N SER A 36 6.18 -18.38 -3.87
CA SER A 36 6.41 -19.78 -4.20
C SER A 36 7.84 -20.03 -4.71
N CYS A 37 8.71 -20.66 -3.92
CA CYS A 37 9.85 -21.37 -4.52
C CYS A 37 9.32 -22.60 -5.26
N SER A 38 9.47 -22.65 -6.57
CA SER A 38 9.05 -23.74 -7.45
C SER A 38 9.57 -25.12 -6.99
N VAL A 39 8.73 -25.89 -6.32
CA VAL A 39 8.99 -27.30 -5.95
C VAL A 39 8.83 -28.25 -7.16
N ALA A 40 8.30 -27.76 -8.28
CA ALA A 40 8.07 -28.54 -9.50
C ALA A 40 9.36 -28.97 -10.23
N ALA A 41 10.47 -28.24 -10.08
CA ALA A 41 11.68 -28.47 -10.88
C ALA A 41 12.60 -29.61 -10.39
N VAL A 42 12.32 -30.24 -9.23
CA VAL A 42 13.21 -31.27 -8.64
C VAL A 42 12.69 -32.71 -8.81
N ILE A 43 11.44 -32.90 -9.25
CA ILE A 43 10.84 -34.24 -9.36
C ILE A 43 11.16 -34.93 -10.71
N GLY A 44 11.62 -34.19 -11.72
CA GLY A 44 11.85 -34.71 -13.07
C GLY A 44 13.17 -35.46 -13.33
N LEU A 45 14.10 -35.54 -12.37
CA LEU A 45 15.48 -36.01 -12.64
C LEU A 45 16.03 -37.11 -11.69
N LEU A 46 15.17 -37.81 -10.94
CA LEU A 46 15.63 -38.96 -10.14
C LEU A 46 15.53 -40.27 -10.95
N PRO A 47 16.63 -41.04 -11.10
CA PRO A 47 16.55 -42.36 -11.71
C PRO A 47 15.69 -43.29 -10.84
N VAL A 48 14.90 -44.15 -11.48
CA VAL A 48 14.04 -45.13 -10.84
C VAL A 48 14.90 -46.17 -10.10
N GLY A 49 15.29 -45.85 -8.87
CA GLY A 49 16.03 -46.70 -7.94
C GLY A 49 15.32 -46.75 -6.59
N GLY A 50 15.08 -47.96 -6.06
CA GLY A 50 14.26 -48.18 -4.88
C GLY A 50 14.69 -47.41 -3.62
N CYS A 51 13.71 -47.01 -2.79
CA CYS A 51 13.93 -46.31 -1.52
C CYS A 51 15.01 -47.01 -0.67
N GLY A 52 16.18 -46.38 -0.52
CA GLY A 52 17.30 -46.95 0.24
C GLY A 52 18.68 -46.27 0.12
N SER A 53 18.87 -45.23 -0.72
CA SER A 53 20.16 -44.52 -0.80
C SER A 53 20.05 -43.06 -0.33
N ARG A 54 21.01 -42.61 0.48
CA ARG A 54 21.18 -41.19 0.84
C ARG A 54 21.85 -40.47 -0.32
N THR A 55 21.15 -39.54 -0.96
CA THR A 55 21.72 -38.66 -1.99
C THR A 55 21.61 -37.22 -1.51
N SER A 56 22.74 -36.53 -1.34
CA SER A 56 22.76 -35.08 -1.08
C SER A 56 22.98 -34.35 -2.41
N VAL A 57 22.05 -33.50 -2.81
CA VAL A 57 22.19 -32.62 -3.99
C VAL A 57 22.22 -31.18 -3.49
N VAL A 58 23.28 -30.43 -3.82
CA VAL A 58 23.44 -29.01 -3.46
C VAL A 58 23.28 -28.17 -4.72
N HIS A 59 22.22 -27.36 -4.79
CA HIS A 59 22.05 -26.35 -5.85
C HIS A 59 22.25 -24.94 -5.31
N ARG A 60 22.92 -24.10 -6.11
CA ARG A 60 23.16 -22.67 -5.84
C ARG A 60 22.10 -21.87 -6.60
N ALA A 61 21.12 -21.29 -5.89
CA ALA A 61 20.18 -20.34 -6.49
C ALA A 61 20.81 -18.93 -6.49
N GLY A 62 20.53 -18.14 -7.54
CA GLY A 62 21.13 -16.82 -7.82
C GLY A 62 20.83 -15.75 -6.77
N MET A 63 21.62 -14.66 -6.81
CA MET A 63 21.50 -13.51 -5.90
C MET A 63 20.21 -12.72 -6.17
N LEU A 64 19.43 -12.46 -5.13
CA LEU A 64 18.38 -11.42 -5.14
C LEU A 64 19.05 -10.06 -4.91
N HIS A 65 18.84 -9.12 -5.83
CA HIS A 65 19.53 -7.84 -5.86
C HIS A 65 18.68 -6.64 -5.42
N GLU A 66 17.74 -6.80 -4.48
CA GLU A 66 16.99 -5.65 -3.94
C GLU A 66 16.69 -5.77 -2.44
N LEU A 67 17.73 -5.75 -1.59
CA LEU A 67 17.67 -5.42 -0.16
C LEU A 67 19.10 -5.06 0.31
N PRO A 68 19.30 -4.24 1.37
CA PRO A 68 20.65 -3.95 1.88
C PRO A 68 21.30 -5.13 2.64
N VAL A 69 20.79 -6.37 2.49
CA VAL A 69 21.29 -7.57 3.16
C VAL A 69 21.47 -8.71 2.14
N ARG A 70 22.69 -9.26 2.03
CA ARG A 70 22.97 -10.45 1.22
C ARG A 70 22.45 -11.71 1.93
N CYS A 71 21.40 -12.33 1.41
CA CYS A 71 20.89 -13.63 1.88
C CYS A 71 21.40 -14.78 0.99
N ARG A 72 21.81 -15.90 1.60
CA ARG A 72 22.03 -17.19 0.90
C ARG A 72 21.03 -18.23 1.39
N SER A 73 20.39 -18.93 0.46
CA SER A 73 19.44 -20.02 0.73
C SER A 73 20.06 -21.37 0.40
N PHE A 74 19.93 -22.36 1.30
CA PHE A 74 20.33 -23.75 1.08
C PHE A 74 19.11 -24.68 1.19
N LEU A 75 18.96 -25.58 0.21
CA LEU A 75 17.93 -26.62 0.20
C LEU A 75 18.56 -27.97 0.56
N HIS A 76 18.04 -28.63 1.60
CA HIS A 76 18.45 -29.97 2.01
C HIS A 76 17.24 -30.93 1.91
N VAL A 77 17.36 -31.99 1.12
CA VAL A 77 16.32 -33.02 0.97
C VAL A 77 16.79 -34.32 1.61
N GLU A 78 15.99 -34.88 2.53
CA GLU A 78 16.29 -36.15 3.20
C GLU A 78 15.07 -37.09 3.12
N LEU A 79 15.32 -38.35 2.75
CA LEU A 79 14.31 -39.41 2.68
C LEU A 79 14.44 -40.30 3.91
N ASP A 80 13.44 -40.27 4.80
CA ASP A 80 13.47 -41.03 6.06
C ASP A 80 12.47 -42.20 6.08
N ARG A 81 12.89 -43.25 6.80
CA ARG A 81 12.33 -44.59 7.12
C ARG A 81 10.89 -44.95 6.69
N VAL A 82 10.73 -46.23 6.30
CA VAL A 82 9.48 -46.91 5.93
C VAL A 82 8.70 -47.32 7.16
N ASP A 83 7.47 -46.83 7.34
CA ASP A 83 6.48 -47.45 8.22
C ASP A 83 5.56 -48.36 7.40
N ARG A 84 5.32 -49.60 7.87
CA ARG A 84 4.33 -50.51 7.28
C ARG A 84 2.95 -50.16 7.86
N GLY A 85 2.01 -49.78 7.00
CA GLY A 85 0.59 -49.81 7.35
C GLY A 85 0.05 -51.25 7.23
N ASP A 86 -1.03 -51.55 7.95
CA ASP A 86 -1.69 -52.87 7.98
C ASP A 86 -2.19 -53.36 6.60
N ASP A 87 -2.20 -52.46 5.61
CA ASP A 87 -2.70 -52.72 4.25
C ASP A 87 -1.58 -53.21 3.29
N GLY A 88 -0.33 -53.33 3.76
CA GLY A 88 0.80 -53.84 2.97
C GLY A 88 1.43 -52.85 1.98
N GLU A 89 0.94 -51.61 1.88
CA GLU A 89 1.58 -50.56 1.06
C GLU A 89 2.81 -49.95 1.74
N ARG A 90 3.91 -49.77 0.99
CA ARG A 90 5.10 -49.04 1.43
C ARG A 90 4.95 -47.55 1.09
N ARG A 91 5.05 -46.66 2.08
CA ARG A 91 5.05 -45.20 1.89
C ARG A 91 6.43 -44.64 2.24
N CYS A 92 7.03 -43.83 1.36
CA CYS A 92 8.30 -43.13 1.64
C CYS A 92 7.99 -41.69 2.09
N ARG A 93 8.70 -41.19 3.11
CA ARG A 93 8.51 -39.83 3.66
C ARG A 93 9.59 -38.89 3.11
N LEU A 94 9.17 -37.84 2.40
CA LEU A 94 10.07 -36.77 1.94
C LEU A 94 10.10 -35.64 2.96
N SER A 95 11.30 -35.27 3.43
CA SER A 95 11.50 -34.08 4.28
C SER A 95 12.37 -33.07 3.53
N VAL A 96 11.86 -31.87 3.32
CA VAL A 96 12.61 -30.75 2.71
C VAL A 96 12.91 -29.73 3.80
N ARG A 97 14.18 -29.34 3.94
CA ARG A 97 14.64 -28.28 4.85
C ARG A 97 15.21 -27.12 4.04
N CYS A 98 14.71 -25.92 4.29
CA CYS A 98 15.24 -24.68 3.71
C CYS A 98 15.93 -23.88 4.83
N GLN A 99 17.17 -23.46 4.61
CA GLN A 99 17.94 -22.69 5.60
C GLN A 99 18.40 -21.38 4.96
N VAL A 100 17.98 -20.25 5.55
CA VAL A 100 18.39 -18.89 5.13
C VAL A 100 19.46 -18.38 6.09
N LEU A 101 20.64 -18.03 5.56
CA LEU A 101 21.75 -17.46 6.31
C LEU A 101 21.95 -16.01 5.88
N ALA A 102 21.78 -15.06 6.80
CA ALA A 102 22.18 -13.66 6.63
C ALA A 102 23.67 -13.51 6.98
N VAL A 103 24.47 -12.91 6.09
CA VAL A 103 25.89 -12.60 6.34
C VAL A 103 26.03 -11.11 6.66
N PRO A 104 26.65 -10.70 7.79
CA PRO A 104 26.86 -9.29 8.10
C PRO A 104 27.82 -8.62 7.10
N THR A 105 27.55 -7.38 6.70
CA THR A 105 28.37 -6.59 5.78
C THR A 105 29.35 -5.62 6.48
N ALA A 106 29.48 -5.68 7.81
CA ALA A 106 30.46 -4.88 8.57
C ALA A 106 31.05 -5.64 9.77
N PRO A 107 32.33 -5.44 10.12
CA PRO A 107 32.96 -6.09 11.28
C PRO A 107 32.41 -5.48 12.59
N GLY A 108 31.71 -6.29 13.40
CA GLY A 108 31.31 -5.93 14.77
C GLY A 108 29.82 -6.03 15.13
N ALA A 109 28.92 -6.44 14.24
CA ALA A 109 27.50 -6.59 14.54
C ALA A 109 27.14 -7.99 15.15
N PRO A 110 26.23 -8.09 16.14
CA PRO A 110 25.82 -9.37 16.75
C PRO A 110 24.93 -10.23 15.82
N MET A 111 25.04 -11.56 15.92
CA MET A 111 24.27 -12.51 15.10
C MET A 111 22.75 -12.45 15.37
N PRO A 112 21.88 -12.57 14.35
CA PRO A 112 20.44 -12.72 14.56
C PRO A 112 20.06 -14.15 15.01
N MET A 113 19.05 -14.24 15.88
CA MET A 113 18.47 -15.49 16.40
C MET A 113 17.71 -16.29 15.33
N ARG A 114 17.72 -17.62 15.49
CA ARG A 114 17.03 -18.60 14.64
C ARG A 114 15.49 -18.45 14.72
N THR A 115 14.81 -18.40 13.57
CA THR A 115 13.34 -18.51 13.47
C THR A 115 12.87 -19.98 13.48
N PRO A 116 11.65 -20.29 13.93
CA PRO A 116 11.13 -21.66 14.01
C PRO A 116 10.68 -22.23 12.65
N PHE A 117 10.79 -23.56 12.50
CA PHE A 117 10.59 -24.32 11.27
C PHE A 117 9.12 -24.45 10.83
N ALA A 118 8.85 -24.29 9.53
CA ALA A 118 7.60 -24.74 8.90
C ALA A 118 7.71 -26.21 8.44
N ARG A 119 6.70 -27.05 8.73
CA ARG A 119 6.60 -28.45 8.26
C ARG A 119 5.39 -28.60 7.33
N ALA A 120 5.59 -29.03 6.08
CA ALA A 120 4.51 -29.43 5.18
C ALA A 120 4.39 -30.97 5.12
N ARG A 121 3.16 -31.50 5.04
CA ARG A 121 2.86 -32.93 4.81
C ARG A 121 2.24 -33.09 3.42
N VAL A 122 2.78 -34.00 2.60
CA VAL A 122 2.16 -34.42 1.33
C VAL A 122 1.97 -35.93 1.38
N ALA A 123 0.75 -36.40 1.09
CA ALA A 123 0.44 -37.83 0.96
C ALA A 123 0.10 -38.12 -0.50
N VAL A 124 0.76 -39.12 -1.08
CA VAL A 124 0.49 -39.59 -2.46
C VAL A 124 -0.05 -41.02 -2.36
N ALA A 125 -1.25 -41.27 -2.90
CA ALA A 125 -1.85 -42.59 -3.04
C ALA A 125 -1.82 -43.02 -4.51
N SER A 126 -1.36 -44.24 -4.80
CA SER A 126 -1.36 -44.79 -6.17
C SER A 126 -2.42 -45.88 -6.30
N ARG A 127 -3.45 -45.69 -7.13
CA ARG A 127 -4.40 -46.77 -7.46
C ARG A 127 -3.88 -47.59 -8.64
N ARG A 128 -3.82 -48.92 -8.47
CA ARG A 128 -3.77 -49.92 -9.55
C ARG A 128 -5.15 -50.51 -9.74
N SER A 129 -5.64 -50.61 -10.97
CA SER A 129 -6.84 -51.38 -11.33
C SER A 129 -6.51 -52.37 -12.45
N ARG A 130 -6.92 -53.64 -12.25
CA ARG A 130 -6.84 -54.74 -13.22
C ARG A 130 -8.25 -55.12 -13.69
N LEU A 131 -8.36 -55.29 -15.02
CA LEU A 131 -9.18 -56.25 -15.81
C LEU A 131 -10.72 -56.21 -15.78
N ALA A 132 -11.31 -56.09 -16.98
CA ALA A 132 -12.40 -56.93 -17.48
C ALA A 132 -12.40 -56.94 -19.04
N ALA A 133 -12.88 -58.03 -19.63
CA ALA A 133 -12.62 -58.49 -21.00
C ALA A 133 -13.80 -58.31 -21.99
N ALA A 134 -13.45 -58.53 -23.28
CA ALA A 134 -14.26 -59.01 -24.42
C ALA A 134 -15.05 -58.00 -25.29
N ALA A 135 -14.59 -57.82 -26.54
CA ALA A 135 -15.41 -57.89 -27.76
C ALA A 135 -14.51 -58.02 -29.01
N ALA A 136 -15.06 -58.62 -30.06
CA ALA A 136 -14.38 -59.36 -31.13
C ALA A 136 -13.77 -58.53 -32.28
N ALA A 137 -12.72 -59.13 -32.86
CA ALA A 137 -12.22 -59.12 -34.24
C ALA A 137 -12.81 -58.12 -35.26
N THR A 138 -11.93 -57.39 -35.97
CA THR A 138 -11.60 -57.66 -37.39
C THR A 138 -10.26 -56.99 -37.72
N ALA A 139 -9.26 -57.78 -38.14
CA ALA A 139 -7.97 -57.29 -38.57
C ALA A 139 -8.04 -56.88 -40.05
N VAL A 140 -7.83 -55.60 -40.35
CA VAL A 140 -7.43 -55.13 -41.67
C VAL A 140 -5.97 -54.74 -41.59
N LEU A 141 -5.13 -55.53 -42.25
CA LEU A 141 -3.70 -55.31 -42.41
C LEU A 141 -3.51 -54.14 -43.39
N VAL A 142 -3.43 -52.90 -42.89
CA VAL A 142 -2.91 -51.77 -43.66
C VAL A 142 -1.40 -51.76 -43.48
N VAL A 143 -0.69 -52.01 -44.57
CA VAL A 143 0.76 -51.85 -44.69
C VAL A 143 1.08 -50.38 -44.44
N LEU A 144 1.61 -50.09 -43.25
CA LEU A 144 2.25 -48.81 -42.94
C LEU A 144 3.50 -48.69 -43.80
N THR A 145 3.42 -47.91 -44.87
CA THR A 145 4.61 -47.30 -45.46
C THR A 145 5.24 -46.41 -44.39
N GLY A 146 6.53 -46.63 -44.13
CA GLY A 146 7.28 -45.88 -43.14
C GLY A 146 7.24 -44.38 -43.46
N GLN A 147 6.55 -43.63 -42.62
CA GLN A 147 6.93 -42.24 -42.35
C GLN A 147 7.74 -42.27 -41.06
N THR A 148 9.05 -42.13 -41.21
CA THR A 148 9.92 -41.71 -40.12
C THR A 148 9.37 -40.40 -39.57
N ALA A 149 8.90 -40.41 -38.31
CA ALA A 149 8.77 -39.18 -37.55
C ALA A 149 10.18 -38.59 -37.42
N SER A 150 10.48 -37.55 -38.22
CA SER A 150 11.62 -36.70 -37.93
C SER A 150 11.37 -36.10 -36.55
N ALA A 151 12.25 -36.38 -35.59
CA ALA A 151 12.39 -35.49 -34.45
C ALA A 151 12.79 -34.13 -35.03
N GLN A 152 11.87 -33.17 -35.04
CA GLN A 152 12.21 -31.77 -35.31
C GLN A 152 13.23 -31.39 -34.25
N THR A 153 14.49 -31.26 -34.66
CA THR A 153 15.48 -30.52 -33.89
C THR A 153 14.93 -29.12 -33.72
N ALA A 154 14.64 -28.71 -32.49
CA ALA A 154 14.24 -27.33 -32.20
C ALA A 154 15.28 -26.40 -32.85
N GLU A 155 14.80 -25.55 -33.77
CA GLU A 155 15.62 -24.51 -34.41
C GLU A 155 16.35 -23.71 -33.32
N PRO A 156 17.64 -23.39 -33.49
CA PRO A 156 18.35 -22.59 -32.49
C PRO A 156 17.70 -21.20 -32.41
N LEU A 157 17.29 -20.81 -31.21
CA LEU A 157 16.80 -19.44 -30.97
C LEU A 157 17.92 -18.44 -31.22
N VAL A 158 17.58 -17.35 -31.92
CA VAL A 158 18.47 -16.23 -32.19
C VAL A 158 17.97 -15.00 -31.45
N THR A 159 18.89 -14.08 -31.18
CA THR A 159 18.56 -12.78 -30.60
C THR A 159 17.87 -11.90 -31.64
N VAL A 160 16.67 -11.43 -31.33
CA VAL A 160 15.92 -10.43 -32.09
C VAL A 160 15.78 -9.19 -31.22
N THR A 161 15.96 -8.01 -31.81
CA THR A 161 15.81 -6.72 -31.12
C THR A 161 14.70 -5.92 -31.76
N VAL A 162 13.77 -5.44 -30.95
CA VAL A 162 12.66 -4.60 -31.38
C VAL A 162 12.73 -3.28 -30.65
N THR A 163 12.54 -2.17 -31.36
CA THR A 163 12.38 -0.86 -30.73
C THR A 163 10.91 -0.50 -30.75
N GLY A 164 10.38 -0.10 -29.60
CA GLY A 164 8.98 0.30 -29.46
C GLY A 164 8.82 1.35 -28.38
N THR A 165 7.58 1.73 -28.11
CA THR A 165 7.23 2.64 -27.02
C THR A 165 6.34 1.95 -26.00
N VAL A 166 6.61 2.19 -24.71
CA VAL A 166 5.82 1.64 -23.62
C VAL A 166 4.43 2.27 -23.60
N GLN A 167 3.39 1.47 -23.39
CA GLN A 167 2.01 1.91 -23.23
C GLN A 167 1.44 1.30 -21.94
N ASN A 168 1.38 2.09 -20.87
CA ASN A 168 0.78 1.65 -19.61
C ASN A 168 -0.72 1.87 -19.66
N VAL A 169 -1.51 0.81 -19.53
CA VAL A 169 -2.97 0.82 -19.55
C VAL A 169 -3.48 0.62 -18.14
N VAL A 170 -4.36 1.51 -17.69
CA VAL A 170 -5.05 1.33 -16.41
C VAL A 170 -6.12 0.25 -16.59
N VAL A 171 -6.15 -0.70 -15.65
CA VAL A 171 -7.20 -1.71 -15.58
C VAL A 171 -8.32 -1.16 -14.72
N ASP A 172 -9.52 -1.08 -15.29
CA ASP A 172 -10.69 -0.58 -14.59
C ASP A 172 -11.61 -1.71 -14.12
N ASP A 173 -12.28 -1.54 -12.98
CA ASP A 173 -13.28 -2.48 -12.48
C ASP A 173 -14.65 -2.29 -13.20
N ASP A 174 -15.43 -3.38 -13.37
CA ASP A 174 -16.72 -3.33 -14.08
C ASP A 174 -17.71 -2.45 -13.31
N VAL A 175 -18.61 -1.82 -14.06
CA VAL A 175 -19.60 -0.88 -13.56
C VAL A 175 -20.45 -1.56 -12.48
N ALA A 176 -20.23 -1.17 -11.23
CA ALA A 176 -20.93 -1.59 -10.02
C ALA A 176 -20.91 -3.11 -9.70
N GLY A 177 -19.87 -3.56 -8.97
CA GLY A 177 -19.84 -4.89 -8.35
C GLY A 177 -18.60 -5.18 -7.49
N GLU A 178 -18.77 -5.09 -6.17
CA GLU A 178 -18.07 -5.78 -5.06
C GLU A 178 -16.53 -5.76 -4.82
N ASP A 179 -15.63 -5.31 -5.71
CA ASP A 179 -14.17 -5.39 -5.41
C ASP A 179 -13.40 -4.05 -5.39
N ALA A 180 -14.01 -2.98 -4.85
CA ALA A 180 -13.32 -1.71 -4.60
C ALA A 180 -12.33 -1.83 -3.41
N GLY A 181 -11.13 -2.35 -3.63
CA GLY A 181 -10.13 -2.53 -2.57
C GLY A 181 -8.67 -2.70 -2.98
N ALA A 182 -8.36 -2.83 -4.26
CA ALA A 182 -6.98 -2.91 -4.76
C ALA A 182 -6.37 -1.52 -4.99
N ALA A 183 -5.06 -1.48 -5.23
CA ALA A 183 -4.38 -0.31 -5.78
C ALA A 183 -4.51 -0.37 -7.30
N THR A 184 -4.49 0.80 -7.96
CA THR A 184 -4.58 0.93 -9.41
C THR A 184 -3.71 -0.09 -10.13
N GLU A 185 -4.36 -1.02 -10.82
CA GLU A 185 -3.70 -2.06 -11.60
C GLU A 185 -3.29 -1.47 -12.96
N VAL A 186 -2.03 -1.70 -13.35
CA VAL A 186 -1.46 -1.19 -14.59
C VAL A 186 -0.91 -2.37 -15.38
N GLU A 187 -1.38 -2.49 -16.62
CA GLU A 187 -0.91 -3.47 -17.60
C GLU A 187 -0.01 -2.77 -18.61
N THR A 188 1.07 -3.41 -19.05
CA THR A 188 2.09 -2.78 -19.91
C THR A 188 2.10 -3.41 -21.30
N PHE A 189 1.81 -2.59 -22.30
CA PHE A 189 1.90 -2.96 -23.73
C PHE A 189 3.12 -2.30 -24.37
N LEU A 190 3.53 -2.84 -25.52
CA LEU A 190 4.54 -2.27 -26.39
C LEU A 190 3.91 -1.87 -27.74
N ASP A 191 3.97 -0.58 -28.08
CA ASP A 191 3.64 -0.09 -29.41
C ASP A 191 4.88 -0.13 -30.31
N VAL A 192 4.79 -0.90 -31.40
CA VAL A 192 5.80 -0.99 -32.46
C VAL A 192 5.17 -0.55 -33.77
N GLU A 193 5.56 0.64 -34.24
CA GLU A 193 5.10 1.20 -35.52
C GLU A 193 3.56 1.33 -35.65
N GLY A 194 2.85 1.55 -34.53
CA GLY A 194 1.40 1.72 -34.48
C GLY A 194 0.61 0.43 -34.22
N GLU A 195 1.31 -0.69 -33.99
CA GLU A 195 0.74 -1.99 -33.63
C GLU A 195 1.05 -2.31 -32.17
N LEU A 196 0.01 -2.67 -31.40
CA LEU A 196 0.16 -3.03 -29.99
C LEU A 196 0.51 -4.51 -29.83
N PHE A 197 1.48 -4.77 -28.97
CA PHE A 197 1.90 -6.09 -28.54
C PHE A 197 1.84 -6.19 -27.02
N ASP A 198 1.34 -7.30 -26.50
CA ASP A 198 1.48 -7.64 -25.09
C ASP A 198 2.93 -8.03 -24.78
N LEU A 199 3.32 -7.89 -23.51
CA LEU A 199 4.57 -8.42 -22.99
C LEU A 199 4.24 -9.51 -21.96
N PRO A 200 4.89 -10.68 -22.04
CA PRO A 200 4.57 -11.80 -21.15
C PRO A 200 4.69 -11.43 -19.67
N ASP A 201 3.76 -11.94 -18.87
CA ASP A 201 3.69 -11.74 -17.42
C ASP A 201 5.05 -12.00 -16.74
N GLY A 202 5.55 -10.99 -16.01
CA GLY A 202 6.83 -11.07 -15.31
C GLY A 202 8.08 -10.85 -16.18
N ALA A 203 7.91 -10.38 -17.44
CA ALA A 203 9.00 -9.79 -18.20
C ALA A 203 9.70 -8.71 -17.34
N PRO A 204 11.05 -8.62 -17.39
CA PRO A 204 11.80 -7.64 -16.62
C PRO A 204 11.67 -6.25 -17.27
N VAL A 205 10.46 -5.69 -17.26
CA VAL A 205 10.18 -4.34 -17.72
C VAL A 205 10.46 -3.40 -16.55
N PRO A 206 11.49 -2.53 -16.63
CA PRO A 206 11.66 -1.50 -15.62
C PRO A 206 10.43 -0.58 -15.62
N PRO A 207 9.99 -0.05 -14.46
CA PRO A 207 8.90 0.92 -14.42
C PRO A 207 9.16 2.09 -15.37
N SER A 208 8.46 2.12 -16.49
CA SER A 208 8.72 3.01 -17.61
C SER A 208 7.45 3.79 -17.92
N PRO A 209 7.44 5.13 -17.93
CA PRO A 209 6.25 5.90 -18.32
C PRO A 209 5.79 5.59 -19.75
N THR A 210 4.50 5.77 -19.99
CA THR A 210 3.94 5.67 -21.35
C THR A 210 4.63 6.64 -22.30
N GLY A 211 4.87 6.19 -23.54
CA GLY A 211 5.62 6.92 -24.55
C GLY A 211 7.14 6.81 -24.42
N GLN A 212 7.67 6.16 -23.37
CA GLN A 212 9.10 5.90 -23.27
C GLN A 212 9.54 4.91 -24.35
N GLY A 213 10.52 5.33 -25.16
CA GLY A 213 11.17 4.45 -26.12
C GLY A 213 11.99 3.37 -25.40
N VAL A 214 11.79 2.11 -25.78
CA VAL A 214 12.51 0.95 -25.26
C VAL A 214 13.03 0.08 -26.38
N VAL A 215 14.14 -0.60 -26.11
CA VAL A 215 14.66 -1.71 -26.91
C VAL A 215 14.34 -3.00 -26.17
N VAL A 216 13.51 -3.83 -26.79
CA VAL A 216 13.18 -5.17 -26.32
C VAL A 216 14.10 -6.17 -27.00
N THR A 217 14.82 -6.94 -26.20
CA THR A 217 15.66 -8.04 -26.67
C THR A 217 14.93 -9.36 -26.43
N LEU A 218 14.70 -10.12 -27.49
CA LEU A 218 14.00 -11.41 -27.47
C LEU A 218 14.92 -12.54 -27.94
N LEU A 219 14.62 -13.76 -27.51
CA LEU A 219 15.07 -14.98 -28.16
C LEU A 219 13.89 -15.56 -28.92
N ALA A 220 14.03 -15.79 -30.22
CA ALA A 220 12.98 -16.30 -31.10
C ALA A 220 13.59 -17.19 -32.21
N PRO A 221 12.79 -17.98 -32.96
CA PRO A 221 13.31 -18.83 -34.02
C PRO A 221 14.02 -18.04 -35.12
N ALA A 222 15.02 -18.64 -35.75
CA ALA A 222 15.77 -18.00 -36.82
C ALA A 222 14.85 -17.57 -37.98
N GLY A 223 14.88 -16.28 -38.33
CA GLY A 223 14.06 -15.70 -39.40
C GLY A 223 12.74 -15.07 -38.97
N ALA A 224 12.37 -15.15 -37.69
CA ALA A 224 11.25 -14.38 -37.14
C ALA A 224 11.51 -12.87 -37.25
N THR A 225 10.51 -12.11 -37.70
CA THR A 225 10.54 -10.65 -37.63
C THR A 225 10.39 -10.19 -36.17
N GLY A 226 10.64 -8.90 -35.90
CA GLY A 226 10.44 -8.33 -34.56
C GLY A 226 9.01 -8.52 -34.03
N ALA A 227 8.01 -8.20 -34.84
CA ALA A 227 6.59 -8.38 -34.52
C ALA A 227 6.24 -9.85 -34.27
N GLN A 228 6.70 -10.77 -35.13
CA GLN A 228 6.50 -12.21 -34.95
C GLN A 228 7.16 -12.71 -33.66
N ALA A 229 8.36 -12.22 -33.34
CA ALA A 229 9.05 -12.59 -32.11
C ALA A 229 8.31 -12.10 -30.85
N LEU A 230 7.68 -10.92 -30.91
CA LEU A 230 6.86 -10.37 -29.82
C LEU A 230 5.57 -11.16 -29.63
N GLU A 231 4.82 -11.40 -30.72
CA GLU A 231 3.58 -12.18 -30.70
C GLU A 231 3.83 -13.59 -30.16
N MET A 232 4.89 -14.27 -30.63
CA MET A 232 5.28 -15.58 -30.11
C MET A 232 5.72 -15.57 -28.64
N ALA A 233 6.26 -14.44 -28.15
CA ALA A 233 6.67 -14.29 -26.76
C ALA A 233 5.51 -13.94 -25.83
N ALA A 234 4.42 -13.36 -26.36
CA ALA A 234 3.22 -12.98 -25.63
C ALA A 234 2.25 -14.16 -25.43
N ASP A 235 2.11 -15.05 -26.44
CA ASP A 235 1.10 -16.12 -26.56
C ASP A 235 1.16 -17.28 -25.52
N ASP A 236 1.73 -17.09 -24.32
CA ASP A 236 1.92 -18.14 -23.29
C ASP A 236 2.64 -19.40 -23.84
N VAL A 237 3.35 -19.25 -24.96
CA VAL A 237 4.09 -20.31 -25.63
C VAL A 237 5.24 -20.74 -24.72
N PRO A 238 5.58 -22.04 -24.64
CA PRO A 238 6.71 -22.48 -23.82
C PRO A 238 7.96 -21.64 -24.11
N ALA A 239 8.61 -21.11 -23.06
CA ALA A 239 9.81 -20.25 -23.15
C ALA A 239 11.02 -20.83 -23.93
N THR A 240 10.87 -22.05 -24.42
CA THR A 240 11.72 -22.76 -25.37
C THR A 240 11.52 -22.34 -26.83
N GLU A 241 10.43 -21.63 -27.16
CA GLU A 241 10.10 -21.21 -28.53
C GLU A 241 10.29 -19.70 -28.75
N ALA A 242 9.83 -18.86 -27.82
CA ALA A 242 10.22 -17.45 -27.77
C ALA A 242 10.17 -16.92 -26.33
N ARG A 243 10.98 -15.91 -26.00
CA ARG A 243 10.87 -15.18 -24.73
C ARG A 243 11.55 -13.82 -24.76
N VAL A 244 11.02 -12.89 -23.97
CA VAL A 244 11.70 -11.62 -23.65
C VAL A 244 12.91 -11.91 -22.74
N VAL A 245 14.07 -11.38 -23.11
CA VAL A 245 15.31 -11.47 -22.35
C VAL A 245 15.50 -10.23 -21.49
N GLU A 246 15.28 -9.06 -22.08
CA GLU A 246 15.51 -7.76 -21.44
C GLU A 246 14.73 -6.67 -22.15
N VAL A 247 14.27 -5.68 -21.38
CA VAL A 247 13.71 -4.43 -21.89
C VAL A 247 14.54 -3.29 -21.34
N LEU A 248 15.21 -2.56 -22.21
CA LEU A 248 16.05 -1.42 -21.82
C LEU A 248 15.50 -0.13 -22.40
N PRO A 249 15.48 0.97 -21.62
CA PRO A 249 15.16 2.27 -22.17
C PRO A 249 16.21 2.69 -23.21
N VAL A 250 15.78 3.39 -24.25
CA VAL A 250 16.69 3.94 -25.26
C VAL A 250 17.46 5.11 -24.62
N ASP A 251 18.75 4.90 -24.29
CA ASP A 251 19.63 5.94 -23.72
C ASP A 251 19.76 7.12 -24.71
N GLY A 252 19.20 8.28 -24.33
CA GLY A 252 19.24 9.51 -25.14
C GLY A 252 17.97 10.36 -25.09
N GLY A 253 16.87 9.83 -24.59
CA GLY A 253 15.76 10.68 -24.13
C GLY A 253 16.22 11.43 -22.88
N THR A 254 16.13 12.76 -22.89
CA THR A 254 16.28 13.54 -21.65
C THR A 254 15.51 12.84 -20.54
N ASN A 255 16.13 12.66 -19.36
CA ASN A 255 15.36 12.55 -18.11
C ASN A 255 14.37 13.70 -18.17
N GLY A 256 13.12 13.40 -18.53
CA GLY A 256 12.15 14.40 -18.96
C GLY A 256 12.09 15.48 -17.89
N ALA A 257 11.91 16.73 -18.33
CA ALA A 257 11.44 17.79 -17.44
C ALA A 257 10.36 17.22 -16.50
N SER A 258 10.29 17.75 -15.27
CA SER A 258 9.41 17.23 -14.21
C SER A 258 8.11 16.73 -14.82
N THR A 259 7.70 15.48 -14.53
CA THR A 259 6.57 14.82 -15.21
C THR A 259 5.33 15.71 -15.35
N LEU A 260 5.16 16.67 -14.44
CA LEU A 260 4.15 17.73 -14.46
C LEU A 260 4.24 18.70 -15.66
N ASP A 261 5.43 19.14 -16.07
CA ASP A 261 5.61 20.09 -17.19
C ASP A 261 5.27 19.42 -18.54
N ALA A 262 5.65 18.14 -18.71
CA ALA A 262 5.32 17.37 -19.92
C ALA A 262 3.81 17.04 -20.04
N VAL A 263 3.10 16.96 -18.91
CA VAL A 263 1.65 16.70 -18.87
C VAL A 263 0.84 17.98 -19.10
N ALA A 264 1.31 19.13 -18.60
CA ALA A 264 0.67 20.41 -18.87
C ALA A 264 0.68 20.77 -20.37
N ASP A 265 1.76 20.44 -21.08
CA ASP A 265 1.91 20.68 -22.52
C ASP A 265 1.03 19.74 -23.38
N SER A 266 0.82 18.49 -22.95
CA SER A 266 0.03 17.50 -23.70
C SER A 266 -1.46 17.46 -23.35
N SER A 267 -1.91 18.22 -22.34
CA SER A 267 -3.32 18.27 -21.91
C SER A 267 -4.05 19.53 -22.38
N THR A 268 -3.45 20.33 -23.27
CA THR A 268 -4.07 21.54 -23.84
C THR A 268 -3.86 21.62 -25.35
N GLY A 269 -4.61 22.47 -26.03
CA GLY A 269 -4.55 22.65 -27.47
C GLY A 269 -5.53 21.75 -28.23
N ALA A 270 -5.18 21.45 -29.48
CA ALA A 270 -6.04 20.72 -30.41
C ALA A 270 -5.79 19.21 -30.33
N HIS A 271 -6.85 18.46 -30.05
CA HIS A 271 -6.85 17.01 -29.95
C HIS A 271 -7.87 16.41 -30.93
N THR A 272 -7.71 15.11 -31.21
CA THR A 272 -8.69 14.34 -31.96
C THR A 272 -9.23 13.18 -31.13
N LEU A 273 -10.53 12.88 -31.26
CA LEU A 273 -11.16 11.66 -30.76
C LEU A 273 -11.81 10.92 -31.93
N THR A 274 -11.19 9.83 -32.37
CA THR A 274 -11.72 8.99 -33.45
C THR A 274 -12.33 7.72 -32.87
N VAL A 275 -13.64 7.53 -33.07
CA VAL A 275 -14.34 6.31 -32.66
C VAL A 275 -14.35 5.31 -33.81
N LEU A 276 -13.78 4.14 -33.56
CA LEU A 276 -13.72 2.99 -34.47
C LEU A 276 -14.63 1.87 -33.95
N PRO A 277 -15.88 1.76 -34.44
CA PRO A 277 -16.74 0.67 -34.04
C PRO A 277 -16.44 -0.60 -34.85
N VAL A 278 -16.21 -1.70 -34.14
CA VAL A 278 -15.94 -3.02 -34.72
C VAL A 278 -16.94 -4.06 -34.23
N TYR A 279 -17.19 -5.10 -35.01
CA TYR A 279 -18.10 -6.18 -34.62
C TYR A 279 -17.65 -7.53 -35.20
N TRP A 280 -18.03 -8.63 -34.56
CA TRP A 280 -17.80 -9.99 -35.08
C TRP A 280 -19.07 -10.68 -35.58
N THR A 281 -20.21 -10.47 -34.91
CA THR A 281 -21.51 -11.03 -35.35
C THR A 281 -22.36 -9.97 -36.03
N ALA A 282 -22.67 -8.89 -35.32
CA ALA A 282 -23.41 -7.74 -35.82
C ALA A 282 -23.12 -6.52 -34.93
N PRO A 283 -23.29 -5.29 -35.45
CA PRO A 283 -23.37 -4.10 -34.62
C PRO A 283 -24.42 -4.21 -33.52
N ASP A 284 -24.08 -3.83 -32.30
CA ASP A 284 -24.97 -3.86 -31.12
C ASP A 284 -25.58 -2.48 -30.78
N THR A 285 -25.11 -1.42 -31.44
CA THR A 285 -25.61 -0.06 -31.30
C THR A 285 -25.55 0.71 -32.63
N SER A 286 -26.14 1.90 -32.66
CA SER A 286 -26.12 2.75 -33.86
C SER A 286 -24.86 3.63 -33.91
N THR A 287 -24.36 3.90 -35.12
CA THR A 287 -23.27 4.89 -35.32
C THR A 287 -23.65 6.28 -34.77
N SER A 288 -24.94 6.64 -34.79
CA SER A 288 -25.43 7.89 -34.22
C SER A 288 -25.28 7.95 -32.70
N ALA A 289 -25.48 6.84 -31.99
CA ALA A 289 -25.26 6.75 -30.54
C ALA A 289 -23.78 6.95 -30.20
N LEU A 290 -22.89 6.29 -30.93
CA LEU A 290 -21.44 6.45 -30.78
C LEU A 290 -20.96 7.86 -31.12
N THR A 291 -21.53 8.47 -32.15
CA THR A 291 -21.26 9.88 -32.49
C THR A 291 -21.70 10.80 -31.36
N THR A 292 -22.86 10.54 -30.75
CA THR A 292 -23.37 11.32 -29.61
C THR A 292 -22.46 11.19 -28.40
N MET A 293 -21.99 9.98 -28.08
CA MET A 293 -21.00 9.75 -27.02
C MET A 293 -19.71 10.53 -27.27
N ALA A 294 -19.18 10.49 -28.51
CA ALA A 294 -17.97 11.22 -28.88
C ALA A 294 -18.16 12.75 -28.77
N THR A 295 -19.29 13.29 -29.24
CA THR A 295 -19.64 14.71 -29.10
C THR A 295 -19.70 15.12 -27.64
N GLN A 296 -20.45 14.39 -26.81
CA GLN A 296 -20.61 14.74 -25.41
C GLN A 296 -19.29 14.62 -24.61
N THR A 297 -18.42 13.68 -25.00
CA THR A 297 -17.08 13.53 -24.41
C THR A 297 -16.20 14.73 -24.76
N ALA A 298 -16.19 15.17 -26.02
CA ALA A 298 -15.48 16.36 -26.45
C ALA A 298 -16.01 17.63 -25.76
N ASP A 299 -17.33 17.78 -25.67
CA ASP A 299 -17.98 18.91 -25.00
C ASP A 299 -17.66 18.93 -23.50
N TYR A 300 -17.63 17.77 -22.83
CA TYR A 300 -17.24 17.66 -21.43
C TYR A 300 -15.84 18.21 -21.19
N TRP A 301 -14.84 17.73 -21.92
CA TRP A 301 -13.45 18.15 -21.72
C TRP A 301 -13.21 19.60 -22.16
N ARG A 302 -13.94 20.10 -23.17
CA ARG A 302 -13.95 21.53 -23.51
C ARG A 302 -14.51 22.37 -22.35
N GLU A 303 -15.60 21.93 -21.72
CA GLU A 303 -16.20 22.60 -20.56
C GLU A 303 -15.24 22.60 -19.36
N GLN A 304 -14.69 21.43 -18.99
CA GLN A 304 -13.82 21.29 -17.81
C GLN A 304 -12.49 22.04 -17.94
N SER A 305 -12.01 22.25 -19.17
CA SER A 305 -10.76 22.96 -19.47
C SER A 305 -10.95 24.46 -19.71
N ALA A 306 -12.18 24.99 -19.69
CA ALA A 306 -12.50 26.36 -20.13
C ALA A 306 -12.10 26.63 -21.60
N GLY A 307 -12.22 25.60 -22.46
CA GLY A 307 -11.86 25.66 -23.87
C GLY A 307 -10.36 25.61 -24.16
N ARG A 308 -9.52 25.34 -23.15
CA ARG A 308 -8.06 25.13 -23.36
C ARG A 308 -7.77 23.80 -24.05
N LEU A 309 -8.64 22.81 -23.90
CA LEU A 309 -8.61 21.56 -24.64
C LEU A 309 -9.74 21.56 -25.66
N ASP A 310 -9.37 21.51 -26.93
CA ASP A 310 -10.29 21.46 -28.07
C ASP A 310 -10.22 20.10 -28.73
N ILE A 311 -11.27 19.29 -28.56
CA ILE A 311 -11.33 17.95 -29.15
C ILE A 311 -12.22 17.98 -30.38
N THR A 312 -11.61 17.74 -31.53
CA THR A 312 -12.34 17.39 -32.74
C THR A 312 -12.66 15.91 -32.73
N HIS A 313 -13.90 15.53 -32.99
CA HIS A 313 -14.29 14.12 -32.94
C HIS A 313 -14.79 13.61 -34.29
N SER A 314 -14.60 12.32 -34.55
CA SER A 314 -15.20 11.66 -35.70
C SER A 314 -15.53 10.21 -35.40
N THR A 315 -16.59 9.69 -36.00
CA THR A 315 -17.00 8.27 -35.83
C THR A 315 -16.98 7.60 -37.20
N ARG A 316 -16.28 6.49 -37.31
CA ARG A 316 -16.18 5.71 -38.55
C ARG A 316 -17.36 4.76 -38.72
N ALA A 317 -17.51 4.23 -39.93
CA ALA A 317 -18.48 3.17 -40.19
C ALA A 317 -18.06 1.88 -39.46
N TRP A 318 -19.03 1.01 -39.18
CA TRP A 318 -18.76 -0.29 -38.57
C TRP A 318 -17.87 -1.15 -39.44
N ALA A 319 -16.86 -1.77 -38.84
CA ALA A 319 -16.00 -2.75 -39.48
C ALA A 319 -16.19 -4.15 -38.88
N ALA A 320 -16.31 -5.17 -39.74
CA ALA A 320 -16.32 -6.55 -39.29
C ALA A 320 -14.88 -7.00 -38.99
N ILE A 321 -14.66 -7.60 -37.82
CA ILE A 321 -13.37 -8.20 -37.43
C ILE A 321 -13.58 -9.64 -36.95
N THR A 322 -12.51 -10.42 -36.92
CA THR A 322 -12.53 -11.75 -36.29
C THR A 322 -12.69 -11.59 -34.77
N ASP A 323 -13.57 -12.39 -34.18
CA ASP A 323 -13.76 -12.46 -32.71
C ASP A 323 -12.49 -13.05 -32.05
N PRO A 324 -11.76 -12.30 -31.23
CA PRO A 324 -10.59 -12.83 -30.51
C PRO A 324 -10.99 -13.73 -29.34
N GLY A 325 -12.25 -13.69 -28.89
CA GLY A 325 -12.80 -14.61 -27.89
C GLY A 325 -12.34 -14.39 -26.44
N SER A 326 -11.55 -13.36 -26.15
CA SER A 326 -11.05 -13.07 -24.80
C SER A 326 -10.92 -11.56 -24.52
N CYS A 327 -10.78 -11.23 -23.24
CA CYS A 327 -10.42 -9.89 -22.73
C CYS A 327 -8.98 -9.85 -22.18
N SER A 328 -8.13 -10.82 -22.57
CA SER A 328 -6.70 -10.79 -22.24
C SER A 328 -6.02 -9.63 -22.95
N ALA A 329 -4.82 -9.25 -22.52
CA ALA A 329 -3.99 -8.28 -23.23
C ALA A 329 -3.87 -8.59 -24.74
N ASP A 330 -3.62 -9.85 -25.09
CA ASP A 330 -3.60 -10.28 -26.50
C ASP A 330 -4.93 -10.05 -27.22
N GLY A 331 -6.05 -10.41 -26.56
CA GLY A 331 -7.39 -10.21 -27.12
C GLY A 331 -7.68 -8.73 -27.37
N LEU A 332 -7.32 -7.86 -26.43
CA LEU A 332 -7.52 -6.42 -26.53
C LEU A 332 -6.60 -5.77 -27.57
N SER A 333 -5.35 -6.22 -27.68
CA SER A 333 -4.41 -5.82 -28.73
C SER A 333 -4.94 -6.23 -30.10
N ALA A 334 -5.41 -7.47 -30.26
CA ALA A 334 -5.99 -7.96 -31.51
C ALA A 334 -7.23 -7.16 -31.94
N ILE A 335 -8.14 -6.82 -31.01
CA ILE A 335 -9.30 -5.96 -31.31
C ILE A 335 -8.84 -4.60 -31.82
N PHE A 336 -7.89 -3.97 -31.14
CA PHE A 336 -7.44 -2.62 -31.46
C PHE A 336 -6.69 -2.58 -32.81
N ASN A 337 -5.75 -3.51 -33.01
CA ASN A 337 -4.98 -3.65 -34.23
C ASN A 337 -5.91 -3.92 -35.43
N ALA A 338 -6.91 -4.80 -35.28
CA ALA A 338 -7.89 -5.07 -36.33
C ALA A 338 -8.76 -3.84 -36.66
N ALA A 339 -9.14 -3.04 -35.64
CA ALA A 339 -9.88 -1.80 -35.84
C ALA A 339 -9.09 -0.76 -36.64
N MET A 340 -7.80 -0.60 -36.30
CA MET A 340 -6.87 0.28 -37.02
C MET A 340 -6.60 -0.20 -38.44
N ALA A 341 -6.39 -1.51 -38.65
CA ALA A 341 -6.19 -2.10 -39.96
C ALA A 341 -7.41 -1.94 -40.89
N ALA A 342 -8.63 -2.00 -40.33
CA ALA A 342 -9.86 -1.71 -41.07
C ALA A 342 -10.02 -0.22 -41.42
N ASN A 343 -9.24 0.67 -40.80
CA ASN A 343 -9.33 2.12 -40.95
C ASN A 343 -7.95 2.77 -41.20
N PRO A 344 -7.23 2.41 -42.29
CA PRO A 344 -5.82 2.80 -42.51
C PRO A 344 -5.59 4.31 -42.72
N SER A 345 -6.66 5.11 -42.81
CA SER A 345 -6.59 6.58 -42.90
C SER A 345 -6.58 7.27 -41.52
N VAL A 346 -6.81 6.52 -40.44
CA VAL A 346 -6.83 7.04 -39.08
C VAL A 346 -5.38 7.12 -38.59
N PRO A 347 -4.92 8.29 -38.13
CA PRO A 347 -3.58 8.43 -37.56
C PRO A 347 -3.36 7.48 -36.37
N ALA A 348 -2.12 7.04 -36.19
CA ALA A 348 -1.74 6.26 -35.02
C ALA A 348 -2.09 7.02 -33.72
N PRO A 349 -2.52 6.30 -32.67
CA PRO A 349 -2.79 6.91 -31.38
C PRO A 349 -1.56 7.63 -30.82
N SER A 350 -1.79 8.76 -30.14
CA SER A 350 -0.75 9.55 -29.47
C SER A 350 -1.39 10.41 -28.38
N GLN A 351 -0.58 11.19 -27.66
CA GLN A 351 -1.06 12.11 -26.62
C GLN A 351 -2.13 13.11 -27.11
N THR A 352 -2.17 13.43 -28.40
CA THR A 352 -3.17 14.35 -28.99
C THR A 352 -4.11 13.67 -29.99
N ASN A 353 -3.86 12.40 -30.34
CA ASN A 353 -4.70 11.61 -31.24
C ASN A 353 -5.27 10.43 -30.47
N HIS A 354 -6.50 10.58 -29.97
CA HIS A 354 -7.16 9.56 -29.19
C HIS A 354 -8.04 8.71 -30.11
N VAL A 355 -7.88 7.40 -30.01
CA VAL A 355 -8.65 6.42 -30.78
C VAL A 355 -9.40 5.54 -29.79
N LEU A 356 -10.74 5.61 -29.88
CA LEU A 356 -11.64 4.79 -29.09
C LEU A 356 -12.14 3.65 -29.97
N VAL A 357 -11.72 2.43 -29.64
CA VAL A 357 -12.24 1.22 -30.26
C VAL A 357 -13.44 0.73 -29.46
N TYR A 358 -14.61 0.81 -30.07
CA TYR A 358 -15.85 0.30 -29.51
C TYR A 358 -16.11 -1.09 -30.06
N PHE A 359 -16.41 -2.05 -29.19
CA PHE A 359 -16.77 -3.42 -29.57
C PHE A 359 -17.94 -3.93 -28.73
N PRO A 360 -18.73 -4.90 -29.24
CA PRO A 360 -19.83 -5.49 -28.49
C PRO A 360 -19.41 -6.05 -27.12
N ARG A 361 -20.31 -5.98 -26.13
CA ARG A 361 -19.94 -6.34 -24.75
C ARG A 361 -19.52 -7.81 -24.60
N TYR A 362 -18.34 -8.03 -24.01
CA TYR A 362 -18.00 -9.29 -23.34
C TYR A 362 -18.36 -9.20 -21.86
N ALA A 363 -19.19 -10.13 -21.39
CA ALA A 363 -19.54 -10.23 -19.97
C ALA A 363 -18.37 -10.72 -19.09
N SER A 364 -17.33 -11.30 -19.69
CA SER A 364 -16.12 -11.77 -19.00
C SER A 364 -15.08 -10.67 -18.79
N CYS A 365 -15.18 -9.55 -19.51
CA CYS A 365 -14.32 -8.39 -19.27
C CYS A 365 -14.74 -7.77 -17.93
N ALA A 366 -13.80 -7.67 -17.00
CA ALA A 366 -14.03 -7.06 -15.70
C ALA A 366 -13.99 -5.52 -15.75
N PHE A 367 -14.25 -4.90 -16.91
CA PHE A 367 -14.14 -3.46 -17.13
C PHE A 367 -15.21 -2.94 -18.09
N ALA A 368 -15.47 -1.63 -18.00
CA ALA A 368 -16.39 -0.92 -18.89
C ALA A 368 -15.69 -0.18 -20.03
N GLY A 369 -14.63 0.52 -19.67
CA GLY A 369 -13.62 1.05 -20.56
C GLY A 369 -12.24 0.69 -20.01
N ARG A 370 -11.22 0.95 -20.80
CA ARG A 370 -9.81 0.99 -20.39
C ARG A 370 -9.07 1.97 -21.28
N ALA A 371 -8.00 2.57 -20.78
CA ALA A 371 -7.17 3.47 -21.55
C ALA A 371 -5.71 3.51 -21.13
N THR A 372 -4.86 3.93 -22.06
CA THR A 372 -3.46 4.25 -21.77
C THR A 372 -3.34 5.51 -20.92
N LEU A 373 -2.40 5.52 -19.98
CA LEU A 373 -1.97 6.72 -19.28
C LEU A 373 -1.11 7.58 -20.20
N LEU A 374 -1.41 8.86 -20.38
CA LEU A 374 -0.61 9.76 -21.24
C LEU A 374 -0.36 9.22 -22.66
N GLY A 375 -1.41 8.65 -23.26
CA GLY A 375 -1.38 8.03 -24.60
C GLY A 375 -2.62 8.36 -25.43
N GLY A 376 -2.99 7.46 -26.33
CA GLY A 376 -4.10 7.65 -27.25
C GLY A 376 -5.05 6.46 -27.38
N TYR A 377 -4.83 5.37 -26.64
CA TYR A 377 -5.59 4.14 -26.81
C TYR A 377 -6.75 4.07 -25.83
N ILE A 378 -7.96 3.81 -26.34
CA ILE A 378 -9.16 3.60 -25.52
C ILE A 378 -9.93 2.38 -26.03
N TRP A 379 -10.32 1.49 -25.12
CA TRP A 379 -11.21 0.36 -25.35
C TRP A 379 -12.56 0.63 -24.68
N ALA A 380 -13.67 0.37 -25.38
CA ALA A 380 -15.02 0.48 -24.83
C ALA A 380 -15.79 -0.84 -25.00
N ASN A 381 -16.10 -1.50 -23.88
CA ASN A 381 -16.69 -2.83 -23.81
C ASN A 381 -18.24 -2.78 -23.89
N GLY A 382 -18.77 -2.38 -25.04
CA GLY A 382 -20.20 -2.35 -25.33
C GLY A 382 -21.00 -1.27 -24.60
N TYR A 383 -20.32 -0.33 -23.93
CA TYR A 383 -20.94 0.79 -23.23
C TYR A 383 -20.85 2.07 -24.05
N THR A 384 -22.00 2.68 -24.33
CA THR A 384 -22.10 3.95 -25.09
C THR A 384 -22.23 5.17 -24.17
N TYR A 385 -21.74 5.05 -22.94
CA TYR A 385 -21.91 6.07 -21.91
C TYR A 385 -20.79 7.10 -22.01
N THR A 386 -21.17 8.38 -22.11
CA THR A 386 -20.23 9.50 -22.06
C THR A 386 -19.38 9.50 -20.80
N ASP A 387 -19.93 9.04 -19.68
CA ASP A 387 -19.21 8.92 -18.41
C ASP A 387 -18.01 7.96 -18.51
N VAL A 388 -18.14 6.84 -19.24
CA VAL A 388 -17.03 5.91 -19.50
C VAL A 388 -16.03 6.55 -20.47
N ALA A 389 -16.48 7.01 -21.64
CA ALA A 389 -15.57 7.59 -22.63
C ALA A 389 -14.82 8.85 -22.12
N ALA A 390 -15.45 9.67 -21.27
CA ALA A 390 -14.82 10.81 -20.64
C ALA A 390 -13.80 10.39 -19.57
N HIS A 391 -14.07 9.34 -18.80
CA HIS A 391 -13.15 8.74 -17.85
C HIS A 391 -11.89 8.22 -18.55
N GLU A 392 -12.07 7.39 -19.58
CA GLU A 392 -10.96 6.83 -20.36
C GLU A 392 -10.10 7.89 -21.03
N LEU A 393 -10.74 8.94 -21.55
CA LEU A 393 -10.00 10.05 -22.12
C LEU A 393 -9.20 10.81 -21.04
N GLY A 394 -9.66 10.82 -19.79
CA GLY A 394 -8.91 11.35 -18.65
C GLY A 394 -7.59 10.62 -18.39
N HIS A 395 -7.56 9.29 -18.55
CA HIS A 395 -6.32 8.51 -18.50
C HIS A 395 -5.35 8.89 -19.62
N ASN A 396 -5.85 9.07 -20.85
CA ASN A 396 -5.02 9.55 -21.95
C ASN A 396 -4.44 10.95 -21.70
N LEU A 397 -5.11 11.79 -20.88
CA LEU A 397 -4.59 13.08 -20.40
C LEU A 397 -3.66 12.95 -19.18
N GLY A 398 -3.48 11.74 -18.65
CA GLY A 398 -2.55 11.41 -17.57
C GLY A 398 -3.14 11.43 -16.18
N LEU A 399 -4.47 11.37 -16.04
CA LEU A 399 -5.12 11.26 -14.73
C LEU A 399 -5.16 9.80 -14.25
N GLY A 400 -4.98 9.60 -12.94
CA GLY A 400 -5.39 8.37 -12.26
C GLY A 400 -6.83 8.47 -11.74
N HIS A 401 -7.21 7.56 -10.84
CA HIS A 401 -8.56 7.49 -10.31
C HIS A 401 -8.88 8.55 -9.24
N ALA A 402 -10.17 8.80 -9.06
CA ALA A 402 -10.74 9.54 -7.94
C ALA A 402 -11.35 8.56 -6.93
N ASN A 403 -10.71 8.53 -5.77
CA ASN A 403 -10.89 7.54 -4.73
C ASN A 403 -11.47 8.18 -3.47
N THR A 404 -11.78 7.38 -2.47
CA THR A 404 -12.02 7.88 -1.10
C THR A 404 -10.91 7.43 -0.18
N LEU A 405 -10.66 8.20 0.90
CA LEU A 405 -9.65 7.86 1.91
C LEU A 405 -10.24 7.88 3.32
N THR A 406 -10.30 6.71 3.94
CA THR A 406 -10.74 6.58 5.34
C THR A 406 -9.51 6.55 6.25
N CYS A 407 -9.36 7.57 7.09
CA CYS A 407 -8.22 7.70 8.00
C CYS A 407 -8.61 7.43 9.45
N THR A 408 -7.64 6.93 10.24
CA THR A 408 -7.80 6.70 11.67
C THR A 408 -6.62 7.24 12.47
N SER A 409 -6.88 7.62 13.72
CA SER A 409 -5.88 8.00 14.71
C SER A 409 -6.34 7.50 16.08
N GLY A 410 -5.49 6.77 16.79
CA GLY A 410 -5.86 6.15 18.08
C GLY A 410 -7.07 5.21 17.99
N GLY A 411 -7.34 4.64 16.81
CA GLY A 411 -8.52 3.80 16.54
C GLY A 411 -9.82 4.57 16.26
N ALA A 412 -9.84 5.90 16.40
CA ALA A 412 -10.97 6.75 16.02
C ALA A 412 -10.79 7.24 14.57
N ARG A 413 -11.90 7.44 13.84
CA ARG A 413 -11.84 8.05 12.51
C ARG A 413 -11.49 9.53 12.58
N VAL A 414 -10.66 9.97 11.65
CA VAL A 414 -10.26 11.37 11.45
C VAL A 414 -10.26 11.69 9.96
N SER A 415 -10.28 12.97 9.58
CA SER A 415 -10.34 13.37 8.17
C SER A 415 -9.05 13.08 7.40
N LEU A 416 -7.89 13.17 8.07
CA LEU A 416 -6.58 12.85 7.49
C LEU A 416 -5.60 12.46 8.61
N SER A 417 -4.78 11.45 8.37
CA SER A 417 -3.69 11.03 9.26
C SER A 417 -2.64 10.24 8.48
N GLY A 418 -1.58 9.78 9.15
CA GLY A 418 -0.63 8.82 8.56
C GLY A 418 -1.14 7.38 8.49
N SER A 419 -2.37 7.09 8.94
CA SER A 419 -2.95 5.73 8.98
C SER A 419 -4.29 5.73 8.28
N CYS A 420 -4.26 5.50 6.98
CA CYS A 420 -5.44 5.54 6.11
C CYS A 420 -5.56 4.31 5.23
N SER A 421 -6.78 4.00 4.82
CA SER A 421 -7.12 3.02 3.80
C SER A 421 -7.90 3.71 2.68
N SER A 422 -7.47 3.50 1.44
CA SER A 422 -8.20 3.97 0.27
C SER A 422 -9.26 2.98 -0.19
N THR A 423 -10.27 3.49 -0.86
CA THR A 423 -11.22 2.70 -1.65
C THR A 423 -11.22 3.28 -3.05
N GLU A 424 -10.80 2.47 -4.02
CA GLU A 424 -10.67 2.88 -5.41
C GLU A 424 -12.02 3.21 -6.05
N TYR A 425 -12.04 4.18 -6.97
CA TYR A 425 -13.22 4.73 -7.67
C TYR A 425 -14.33 5.32 -6.80
N ALA A 426 -14.17 5.29 -5.48
CA ALA A 426 -15.27 5.58 -4.56
C ALA A 426 -15.63 7.07 -4.48
N ASP A 427 -14.91 7.98 -5.17
CA ASP A 427 -15.42 9.34 -5.37
C ASP A 427 -16.50 9.35 -6.46
N ASN A 428 -17.70 8.90 -6.06
CA ASN A 428 -18.87 8.74 -6.91
C ASN A 428 -19.40 10.05 -7.53
N ALA A 429 -18.84 11.21 -7.17
CA ALA A 429 -19.22 12.51 -7.72
C ALA A 429 -18.30 12.96 -8.86
N ASP A 430 -17.11 12.36 -8.98
CA ASP A 430 -16.11 12.73 -9.97
C ASP A 430 -16.31 12.01 -11.32
N VAL A 431 -15.65 12.49 -12.37
CA VAL A 431 -15.55 11.74 -13.64
C VAL A 431 -14.55 10.60 -13.53
N MET A 432 -13.45 10.79 -12.79
CA MET A 432 -12.41 9.78 -12.57
C MET A 432 -12.78 8.80 -11.44
N GLY A 433 -13.97 8.91 -10.88
CA GLY A 433 -14.56 7.89 -10.01
C GLY A 433 -15.33 6.85 -10.82
N ILE A 434 -16.07 5.96 -10.15
CA ILE A 434 -16.80 4.89 -10.84
C ILE A 434 -17.80 5.47 -11.83
N ALA A 435 -17.89 4.91 -13.04
CA ALA A 435 -18.93 5.26 -14.00
C ALA A 435 -20.32 4.84 -13.46
N ARG A 436 -21.36 5.65 -13.66
CA ARG A 436 -22.68 5.40 -13.02
C ARG A 436 -23.86 5.36 -13.99
N ASN A 437 -23.58 5.40 -15.29
CA ASN A 437 -24.62 5.55 -16.32
C ASN A 437 -25.54 6.76 -16.03
N GLN A 438 -24.92 7.89 -15.67
CA GLN A 438 -25.56 9.16 -15.34
C GLN A 438 -24.82 10.30 -16.03
N ALA A 439 -25.25 11.54 -15.82
CA ALA A 439 -24.49 12.71 -16.26
C ALA A 439 -23.07 12.67 -15.66
N THR A 440 -22.07 12.87 -16.52
CA THR A 440 -20.65 12.92 -16.14
C THR A 440 -20.44 14.00 -15.08
N GLY A 441 -19.92 13.60 -13.91
CA GLY A 441 -19.61 14.49 -12.79
C GLY A 441 -18.50 15.50 -13.13
N ASN A 442 -18.42 16.61 -12.39
CA ASN A 442 -17.31 17.55 -12.55
C ASN A 442 -15.98 16.94 -12.08
N LEU A 443 -14.90 17.26 -12.79
CA LEU A 443 -13.53 16.94 -12.39
C LEU A 443 -13.16 17.72 -11.12
N ASN A 444 -12.73 17.02 -10.08
CA ASN A 444 -12.30 17.65 -8.84
C ASN A 444 -11.10 18.56 -9.05
N THR A 445 -10.95 19.52 -8.14
CA THR A 445 -9.94 20.55 -8.27
C THR A 445 -8.51 20.01 -8.23
N ALA A 446 -8.30 18.89 -7.54
CA ALA A 446 -6.98 18.28 -7.39
C ALA A 446 -6.46 17.74 -8.73
N MET A 447 -7.30 17.02 -9.47
CA MET A 447 -6.98 16.54 -10.83
C MET A 447 -6.94 17.67 -11.83
N ALA A 448 -7.85 18.64 -11.69
CA ALA A 448 -7.89 19.75 -12.61
C ALA A 448 -6.70 20.73 -12.41
N ASP A 449 -6.11 20.84 -11.23
CA ASP A 449 -4.81 21.52 -11.01
C ASP A 449 -3.68 20.83 -11.77
N TYR A 450 -3.68 19.49 -11.78
CA TYR A 450 -2.64 18.70 -12.44
C TYR A 450 -2.61 18.95 -13.95
N LEU A 451 -3.77 19.03 -14.59
CA LEU A 451 -3.90 19.40 -16.02
C LEU A 451 -3.73 20.91 -16.27
N GLY A 452 -3.41 21.70 -15.26
CA GLY A 452 -3.34 23.16 -15.36
C GLY A 452 -4.69 23.83 -15.57
N TYR A 453 -5.81 23.12 -15.38
CA TYR A 453 -7.16 23.62 -15.63
C TYR A 453 -7.73 24.48 -14.49
N ALA A 454 -7.17 24.44 -13.28
CA ALA A 454 -7.72 25.14 -12.13
C ALA A 454 -7.11 26.52 -11.88
N SER A 455 -7.95 27.49 -11.51
CA SER A 455 -7.51 28.72 -10.82
C SER A 455 -7.65 28.53 -9.31
N LEU A 456 -6.56 28.76 -8.57
CA LEU A 456 -6.44 28.39 -7.15
C LEU A 456 -5.77 29.48 -6.33
N THR A 457 -6.07 29.47 -5.04
CA THR A 457 -5.30 30.18 -4.02
C THR A 457 -4.33 29.21 -3.34
N THR A 458 -3.03 29.38 -3.53
CA THR A 458 -2.01 28.61 -2.80
C THR A 458 -1.89 29.12 -1.38
N VAL A 459 -2.00 28.23 -0.40
CA VAL A 459 -1.92 28.53 1.02
C VAL A 459 -0.76 27.74 1.64
N GLY A 460 0.27 28.47 2.08
CA GLY A 460 1.35 27.93 2.90
C GLY A 460 1.07 28.05 4.39
N SER A 461 1.83 27.31 5.20
CA SER A 461 1.79 27.34 6.68
C SER A 461 2.14 28.69 7.31
N SER A 462 2.82 29.58 6.56
CA SER A 462 3.15 30.95 6.95
C SER A 462 2.19 32.00 6.37
N SER A 463 1.14 31.59 5.67
CA SER A 463 0.18 32.53 5.09
C SER A 463 -0.49 33.34 6.20
N PRO A 464 -0.75 34.65 5.97
CA PRO A 464 -1.64 35.39 6.86
C PRO A 464 -3.03 34.74 6.88
N ALA A 465 -3.89 35.18 7.78
CA ALA A 465 -5.31 34.81 7.68
C ALA A 465 -5.87 35.26 6.32
N LEU A 466 -6.56 34.36 5.63
CA LEU A 466 -7.12 34.52 4.30
C LEU A 466 -8.61 34.23 4.34
N SER A 467 -9.39 35.05 3.63
CA SER A 467 -10.79 34.77 3.31
C SER A 467 -10.89 34.51 1.81
N ILE A 468 -11.42 33.36 1.42
CA ILE A 468 -11.49 32.91 0.02
C ILE A 468 -12.94 32.60 -0.33
N ASP A 469 -13.44 33.21 -1.41
CA ASP A 469 -14.74 32.84 -2.00
C ASP A 469 -14.50 31.79 -3.10
N LEU A 470 -14.87 30.55 -2.82
CA LEU A 470 -14.80 29.43 -3.75
C LEU A 470 -16.02 29.42 -4.68
N ALA A 471 -15.76 29.50 -5.98
CA ALA A 471 -16.78 29.27 -6.99
C ALA A 471 -17.11 27.76 -7.09
N PRO A 472 -18.34 27.40 -7.54
CA PRO A 472 -18.68 26.02 -7.90
C PRO A 472 -17.66 25.40 -8.86
N LEU A 473 -17.40 24.09 -8.75
CA LEU A 473 -16.47 23.36 -9.64
C LEU A 473 -16.73 23.58 -11.15
N ALA A 474 -18.00 23.72 -11.55
CA ALA A 474 -18.39 24.01 -12.93
C ALA A 474 -17.92 25.39 -13.44
N GLN A 475 -17.58 26.33 -12.56
CA GLN A 475 -17.05 27.64 -12.93
C GLN A 475 -15.53 27.60 -13.06
N VAL A 476 -15.06 26.85 -14.05
CA VAL A 476 -13.65 26.47 -14.23
C VAL A 476 -12.64 27.63 -14.40
N SER A 477 -13.12 28.82 -14.81
CA SER A 477 -12.27 30.03 -14.94
C SER A 477 -12.21 30.88 -13.66
N ALA A 478 -13.04 30.59 -12.66
CA ALA A 478 -13.03 31.28 -11.38
C ALA A 478 -12.12 30.55 -10.38
N VAL A 479 -11.78 31.22 -9.26
CA VAL A 479 -11.06 30.58 -8.16
C VAL A 479 -11.95 29.49 -7.57
N ARG A 480 -11.60 28.23 -7.81
CA ARG A 480 -12.42 27.07 -7.40
C ARG A 480 -11.84 26.24 -6.26
N GLY A 481 -10.63 26.57 -5.80
CA GLY A 481 -10.08 25.89 -4.65
C GLY A 481 -8.92 26.59 -3.94
N ALA A 482 -8.67 26.13 -2.72
CA ALA A 482 -7.46 26.40 -1.97
C ALA A 482 -6.50 25.20 -2.06
N LYS A 483 -5.20 25.47 -2.27
CA LYS A 483 -4.15 24.44 -2.43
C LYS A 483 -3.19 24.50 -1.25
N ILE A 484 -3.10 23.42 -0.48
CA ILE A 484 -2.32 23.34 0.76
C ILE A 484 -1.37 22.15 0.70
N ALA A 485 -0.07 22.41 0.83
CA ALA A 485 0.91 21.33 0.94
C ALA A 485 0.80 20.66 2.32
N VAL A 486 0.77 19.32 2.33
CA VAL A 486 0.76 18.49 3.54
C VAL A 486 1.82 17.39 3.41
N PRO A 487 2.26 16.75 4.51
CA PRO A 487 3.07 15.55 4.40
C PRO A 487 2.34 14.49 3.56
N GLY A 488 3.03 13.94 2.56
CA GLY A 488 2.50 12.88 1.69
C GLY A 488 1.67 13.36 0.49
N GLY A 489 1.45 14.65 0.29
CA GLY A 489 0.76 15.13 -0.91
C GLY A 489 0.33 16.59 -0.86
N THR A 490 -0.76 16.90 -1.53
CA THR A 490 -1.37 18.24 -1.52
C THR A 490 -2.86 18.12 -1.30
N VAL A 491 -3.38 18.84 -0.30
CA VAL A 491 -4.81 18.96 -0.06
C VAL A 491 -5.38 20.10 -0.89
N TYR A 492 -6.47 19.82 -1.58
CA TYR A 492 -7.29 20.78 -2.30
C TYR A 492 -8.62 20.89 -1.57
N VAL A 493 -9.07 22.12 -1.32
CA VAL A 493 -10.40 22.37 -0.75
C VAL A 493 -11.21 23.10 -1.79
N ASP A 494 -12.35 22.53 -2.19
CA ASP A 494 -13.19 23.04 -3.27
C ASP A 494 -14.67 23.05 -2.90
N PHE A 495 -15.51 23.63 -3.77
CA PHE A 495 -16.94 23.76 -3.54
C PHE A 495 -17.77 23.06 -4.62
N ARG A 496 -18.51 22.03 -4.20
CA ARG A 496 -19.38 21.22 -5.06
C ARG A 496 -20.86 21.41 -4.67
N PRO A 497 -21.64 22.26 -5.35
CA PRO A 497 -23.09 22.39 -5.09
C PRO A 497 -23.89 21.24 -5.72
N ALA A 498 -25.12 20.97 -5.27
CA ALA A 498 -26.00 19.96 -5.89
C ALA A 498 -26.70 20.50 -7.16
N THR A 499 -25.95 20.99 -8.14
CA THR A 499 -26.47 21.62 -9.37
C THR A 499 -25.65 21.23 -10.59
N GLY A 500 -26.23 21.28 -11.80
CA GLY A 500 -25.52 20.94 -13.03
C GLY A 500 -25.04 19.48 -13.00
N ARG A 501 -23.75 19.24 -13.29
CA ARG A 501 -23.12 17.91 -13.24
C ARG A 501 -23.05 17.31 -11.83
N ASP A 502 -23.06 18.15 -10.81
CA ASP A 502 -22.91 17.76 -9.41
C ASP A 502 -24.22 17.29 -8.75
N VAL A 503 -25.30 17.14 -9.53
CA VAL A 503 -26.51 16.42 -9.08
C VAL A 503 -26.30 14.90 -9.00
N ARG A 504 -25.16 14.39 -9.47
CA ARG A 504 -24.75 12.97 -9.42
C ARG A 504 -24.68 12.44 -7.98
N MET A 505 -24.26 13.29 -7.03
CA MET A 505 -24.17 12.98 -5.59
C MET A 505 -24.67 14.16 -4.75
N PRO A 506 -25.99 14.41 -4.71
CA PRO A 506 -26.53 15.63 -4.09
C PRO A 506 -26.34 15.63 -2.56
N THR A 507 -26.26 14.45 -1.93
CA THR A 507 -25.99 14.30 -0.49
C THR A 507 -24.55 14.67 -0.12
N TRP A 508 -23.64 14.78 -1.10
CA TRP A 508 -22.25 15.16 -0.88
C TRP A 508 -21.98 16.64 -1.11
N ALA A 509 -23.00 17.42 -1.45
CA ALA A 509 -22.84 18.83 -1.76
C ALA A 509 -22.30 19.65 -0.58
N GLY A 510 -21.43 20.61 -0.90
CA GLY A 510 -20.80 21.52 0.04
C GLY A 510 -19.31 21.70 -0.23
N VAL A 511 -18.58 22.17 0.77
CA VAL A 511 -17.12 22.31 0.70
C VAL A 511 -16.50 20.93 0.92
N GLN A 512 -15.76 20.44 -0.06
CA GLN A 512 -15.09 19.14 -0.01
C GLN A 512 -13.58 19.33 0.10
N ALA A 513 -12.87 18.27 0.47
CA ALA A 513 -11.42 18.25 0.48
C ALA A 513 -10.91 16.98 -0.19
N HIS A 514 -9.92 17.14 -1.06
CA HIS A 514 -9.26 16.05 -1.77
C HIS A 514 -7.77 16.08 -1.50
N LEU A 515 -7.19 14.95 -1.11
CA LEU A 515 -5.75 14.76 -1.12
C LEU A 515 -5.33 14.28 -2.51
N ARG A 516 -4.40 14.98 -3.17
CA ARG A 516 -3.68 14.42 -4.34
C ARG A 516 -2.35 13.88 -3.89
N THR A 517 -2.09 12.64 -4.28
CA THR A 517 -0.76 12.03 -4.21
C THR A 517 -0.30 11.66 -5.62
N THR A 518 0.96 11.33 -5.74
CA THR A 518 1.52 10.73 -6.95
C THR A 518 2.07 9.38 -6.53
N ASP A 519 1.67 8.32 -7.23
CA ASP A 519 2.12 6.97 -6.90
C ASP A 519 3.56 6.70 -7.40
N GLY A 520 4.02 5.46 -7.25
CA GLY A 520 5.37 5.05 -7.69
C GLY A 520 5.56 5.11 -9.22
N TRP A 521 4.47 5.19 -9.99
CA TRP A 521 4.46 5.27 -11.45
C TRP A 521 4.35 6.72 -11.96
N GLY A 522 4.27 7.70 -11.06
CA GLY A 522 4.11 9.10 -11.43
C GLY A 522 2.66 9.50 -11.74
N ILE A 523 1.69 8.62 -11.48
CA ILE A 523 0.27 8.84 -11.78
C ILE A 523 -0.34 9.68 -10.65
N PRO A 524 -1.00 10.81 -10.96
CA PRO A 524 -1.73 11.57 -9.96
C PRO A 524 -3.02 10.84 -9.60
N THR A 525 -3.21 10.58 -8.31
CA THR A 525 -4.45 9.99 -7.78
C THR A 525 -5.07 10.96 -6.77
N SER A 526 -6.38 11.12 -6.84
CA SER A 526 -7.12 11.99 -5.92
C SER A 526 -7.92 11.17 -4.92
N TYR A 527 -8.00 11.65 -3.69
CA TYR A 527 -8.70 11.00 -2.60
C TYR A 527 -9.62 11.97 -1.90
N LEU A 528 -10.93 11.80 -2.06
CA LEU A 528 -11.93 12.51 -1.27
C LEU A 528 -11.76 12.16 0.21
N LEU A 529 -11.65 13.19 1.04
CA LEU A 529 -11.51 13.07 2.49
C LEU A 529 -12.88 13.10 3.16
N ASP A 530 -13.05 12.31 4.22
CA ASP A 530 -14.25 12.38 5.05
C ASP A 530 -14.14 13.53 6.05
N MET A 531 -14.78 14.66 5.74
CA MET A 531 -14.78 15.84 6.62
C MET A 531 -15.76 15.74 7.78
N ARG A 532 -16.50 14.63 7.91
CA ARG A 532 -17.39 14.34 9.05
C ARG A 532 -17.14 12.94 9.63
N PRO A 533 -15.89 12.66 10.07
CA PRO A 533 -15.50 11.31 10.46
C PRO A 533 -16.24 10.77 11.70
N THR A 534 -16.90 11.67 12.46
CA THR A 534 -17.72 11.36 13.64
C THR A 534 -19.11 10.82 13.33
N LEU A 535 -19.57 10.86 12.07
CA LEU A 535 -20.82 10.20 11.69
C LEU A 535 -20.68 8.68 11.85
N SER A 536 -21.77 7.91 11.76
CA SER A 536 -21.73 6.46 11.96
C SER A 536 -21.11 5.69 10.78
N SER A 537 -21.24 6.22 9.56
CA SER A 537 -20.76 5.59 8.31
C SER A 537 -19.91 6.57 7.51
N PRO A 538 -18.77 6.12 6.92
CA PRO A 538 -17.88 7.03 6.21
C PRO A 538 -18.57 7.55 4.95
N PHE A 539 -18.21 8.75 4.50
CA PHE A 539 -18.72 9.35 3.26
C PHE A 539 -20.26 9.45 3.15
N THR A 540 -20.98 9.44 4.28
CA THR A 540 -22.42 9.75 4.29
C THR A 540 -22.67 11.20 3.87
N SER A 541 -21.79 12.10 4.31
CA SER A 541 -21.76 13.52 3.96
C SER A 541 -20.31 14.01 4.11
N PRO A 542 -19.47 13.87 3.07
CA PRO A 542 -18.04 14.19 3.13
C PRO A 542 -17.75 15.69 3.15
N ALA A 543 -18.75 16.55 2.92
CA ALA A 543 -18.56 17.99 2.92
C ALA A 543 -18.38 18.57 4.34
N LEU A 544 -17.39 19.44 4.51
CA LEU A 544 -17.17 20.23 5.72
C LEU A 544 -18.37 21.16 5.95
N ALA A 545 -18.99 21.08 7.12
CA ALA A 545 -20.20 21.84 7.42
C ALA A 545 -19.89 23.33 7.70
N PRO A 546 -20.80 24.26 7.35
CA PRO A 546 -20.70 25.65 7.78
C PRO A 546 -20.54 25.77 9.30
N GLY A 547 -19.64 26.64 9.75
CA GLY A 547 -19.31 26.84 11.17
C GLY A 547 -18.37 25.79 11.77
N VAL A 548 -18.01 24.74 11.03
CA VAL A 548 -17.04 23.75 11.49
C VAL A 548 -15.64 24.17 11.05
N THR A 549 -14.69 24.01 11.96
CA THR A 549 -13.26 24.25 11.71
C THR A 549 -12.53 22.92 11.64
N TRP A 550 -11.76 22.73 10.58
CA TRP A 550 -10.85 21.60 10.43
C TRP A 550 -9.41 22.07 10.65
N LEU A 551 -8.70 21.43 11.56
CA LEU A 551 -7.25 21.58 11.71
C LEU A 551 -6.57 20.69 10.68
N VAL A 552 -5.89 21.30 9.71
CA VAL A 552 -5.18 20.56 8.66
C VAL A 552 -3.93 19.93 9.27
N PRO A 553 -3.84 18.59 9.32
CA PRO A 553 -2.75 17.89 10.02
C PRO A 553 -1.36 18.36 9.57
N ASP A 554 -0.44 18.45 10.54
CA ASP A 554 0.97 18.81 10.33
C ASP A 554 1.27 20.16 9.64
N THR A 555 0.27 21.03 9.44
CA THR A 555 0.48 22.37 8.84
C THR A 555 0.34 23.54 9.82
N GLY A 556 -0.38 23.33 10.93
CA GLY A 556 -0.81 24.39 11.84
C GLY A 556 -1.93 25.28 11.32
N LEU A 557 -2.48 24.99 10.12
CA LEU A 557 -3.58 25.72 9.52
C LEU A 557 -4.93 25.21 10.03
N ALA A 558 -5.86 26.15 10.21
CA ALA A 558 -7.28 25.89 10.40
C ALA A 558 -8.04 26.35 9.16
N ILE A 559 -9.00 25.55 8.70
CA ILE A 559 -9.95 25.91 7.65
C ILE A 559 -11.35 25.90 8.26
N SER A 560 -12.07 27.02 8.13
CA SER A 560 -13.46 27.15 8.57
C SER A 560 -14.33 27.56 7.39
N VAL A 561 -15.49 26.91 7.25
CA VAL A 561 -16.50 27.32 6.26
C VAL A 561 -17.40 28.36 6.91
N SER A 562 -17.30 29.63 6.51
CA SER A 562 -18.10 30.71 7.11
C SER A 562 -19.50 30.82 6.51
N SER A 563 -19.66 30.54 5.21
CA SER A 563 -20.97 30.51 4.55
C SER A 563 -20.96 29.67 3.28
N VAL A 564 -22.13 29.15 2.90
CA VAL A 564 -22.35 28.43 1.63
C VAL A 564 -23.61 28.98 0.96
N GLY A 565 -23.49 29.36 -0.30
CA GLY A 565 -24.56 29.90 -1.15
C GLY A 565 -24.23 29.65 -2.63
N GLY A 566 -24.29 30.69 -3.47
CA GLY A 566 -23.80 30.61 -4.86
C GLY A 566 -22.29 30.39 -4.96
N THR A 567 -21.55 30.78 -3.92
CA THR A 567 -20.15 30.47 -3.65
C THR A 567 -20.04 29.94 -2.21
N ALA A 568 -18.90 29.35 -1.85
CA ALA A 568 -18.59 29.00 -0.46
C ALA A 568 -17.44 29.87 0.06
N ARG A 569 -17.64 30.52 1.21
CA ARG A 569 -16.58 31.32 1.84
C ARG A 569 -15.79 30.51 2.85
N LEU A 570 -14.48 30.46 2.65
CA LEU A 570 -13.53 29.84 3.55
C LEU A 570 -12.74 30.90 4.31
N GLU A 571 -12.54 30.67 5.60
CA GLU A 571 -11.55 31.36 6.41
C GLU A 571 -10.40 30.37 6.67
N ILE A 572 -9.18 30.75 6.28
CA ILE A 572 -7.98 29.95 6.47
C ILE A 572 -6.95 30.75 7.23
N GLY A 573 -6.39 30.21 8.29
CA GLY A 573 -5.38 30.90 9.07
C GLY A 573 -4.63 30.01 10.02
N SER A 574 -3.64 30.57 10.72
CA SER A 574 -2.98 29.87 11.81
C SER A 574 -3.98 29.56 12.92
N SER A 575 -4.02 28.30 13.34
CA SER A 575 -4.85 27.84 14.45
C SER A 575 -4.25 28.14 15.83
N GLY A 576 -2.96 28.51 15.89
CA GLY A 576 -2.19 28.48 17.13
C GLY A 576 -1.92 27.08 17.68
N ALA A 577 -2.33 26.01 16.98
CA ALA A 577 -2.23 24.64 17.47
C ALA A 577 -0.78 24.17 17.61
N LEU A 578 0.14 24.66 16.77
CA LEU A 578 1.57 24.33 16.88
C LEU A 578 2.19 24.95 18.14
N GLU A 579 1.80 26.17 18.47
CA GLU A 579 2.23 26.86 19.69
C GLU A 579 1.64 26.20 20.94
N GLN A 580 0.36 25.83 20.90
CA GLN A 580 -0.30 25.07 21.98
C GLN A 580 0.37 23.72 22.18
N TYR A 581 0.64 22.99 21.10
CA TYR A 581 1.38 21.73 21.12
C TYR A 581 2.73 21.88 21.83
N VAL A 582 3.58 22.83 21.40
CA VAL A 582 4.89 23.07 22.03
C VAL A 582 4.71 23.45 23.51
N THR A 583 3.69 24.26 23.83
CA THR A 583 3.38 24.63 25.21
C THR A 583 3.00 23.42 26.06
N HIS A 584 2.20 22.49 25.55
CA HIS A 584 1.85 21.24 26.23
C HIS A 584 3.07 20.35 26.44
N VAL A 585 3.92 20.18 25.42
CA VAL A 585 5.16 19.40 25.54
C VAL A 585 6.03 19.95 26.67
N TYR A 586 6.21 21.27 26.73
CA TYR A 586 7.03 21.88 27.78
C TYR A 586 6.42 21.74 29.17
N ARG A 587 5.10 21.94 29.30
CA ARG A 587 4.40 21.77 30.56
C ARG A 587 4.51 20.33 31.06
N ASP A 588 4.28 19.36 30.18
CA ASP A 588 4.19 17.95 30.56
C ASP A 588 5.58 17.34 30.83
N LEU A 589 6.64 17.79 30.14
CA LEU A 589 8.01 17.29 30.31
C LEU A 589 8.85 18.08 31.33
N PHE A 590 8.63 19.40 31.46
CA PHE A 590 9.46 20.28 32.30
C PHE A 590 8.68 20.99 33.41
N GLY A 591 7.36 20.89 33.46
CA GLY A 591 6.54 21.58 34.47
C GLY A 591 6.50 23.10 34.31
N ARG A 592 6.88 23.63 33.14
CA ARG A 592 6.94 25.07 32.84
C ARG A 592 6.49 25.35 31.41
N THR A 593 6.18 26.60 31.09
CA THR A 593 5.97 27.03 29.70
C THR A 593 7.31 27.23 28.98
N PRO A 594 7.33 27.12 27.63
CA PRO A 594 8.51 27.51 26.85
C PRO A 594 8.75 29.02 26.98
N ASP A 595 10.00 29.46 26.84
CA ASP A 595 10.29 30.88 26.69
C ASP A 595 9.80 31.39 25.31
N PRO A 596 9.54 32.70 25.13
CA PRO A 596 8.99 33.22 23.88
C PRO A 596 9.85 32.91 22.63
N ALA A 597 11.17 32.90 22.76
CA ALA A 597 12.07 32.63 21.64
C ALA A 597 12.06 31.13 21.29
N GLY A 598 12.13 30.26 22.29
CA GLY A 598 11.99 28.81 22.14
C GLY A 598 10.66 28.40 21.50
N LEU A 599 9.55 28.96 21.97
CA LEU A 599 8.22 28.74 21.39
C LEU A 599 8.17 29.15 19.92
N THR A 600 8.65 30.36 19.61
CA THR A 600 8.68 30.88 18.24
C THR A 600 9.51 29.99 17.32
N ASN A 601 10.68 29.53 17.77
CA ASN A 601 11.58 28.71 16.98
C ASN A 601 11.01 27.31 16.71
N TRP A 602 10.46 26.65 17.73
CA TRP A 602 9.85 25.32 17.54
C TRP A 602 8.61 25.38 16.65
N ALA A 603 7.72 26.36 16.88
CA ALA A 603 6.55 26.54 16.04
C ALA A 603 6.94 26.88 14.59
N ALA A 604 8.00 27.68 14.37
CA ALA A 604 8.52 27.94 13.03
C ALA A 604 9.09 26.69 12.35
N ALA A 605 9.84 25.86 13.08
CA ALA A 605 10.35 24.59 12.54
C ALA A 605 9.21 23.65 12.11
N LEU A 606 8.17 23.52 12.95
CA LEU A 606 6.97 22.73 12.65
C LEU A 606 6.23 23.30 11.43
N ARG A 607 6.02 24.62 11.36
CA ARG A 607 5.41 25.28 10.19
C ARG A 607 6.22 25.05 8.91
N ALA A 608 7.53 24.99 9.01
CA ALA A 608 8.41 24.70 7.88
C ALA A 608 8.40 23.21 7.45
N GLY A 609 7.57 22.37 8.07
CA GLY A 609 7.43 20.95 7.73
C GLY A 609 8.38 20.02 8.49
N THR A 610 9.05 20.49 9.55
CA THR A 610 9.82 19.59 10.42
C THR A 610 8.86 18.60 11.08
N PRO A 611 9.07 17.27 10.95
CA PRO A 611 8.18 16.30 11.57
C PRO A 611 8.09 16.49 13.09
N ARG A 612 6.89 16.36 13.66
CA ARG A 612 6.69 16.45 15.13
C ARG A 612 7.60 15.47 15.89
N VAL A 613 7.84 14.27 15.35
CA VAL A 613 8.76 13.29 15.96
C VAL A 613 10.20 13.80 16.03
N THR A 614 10.65 14.58 15.05
CA THR A 614 11.98 15.20 15.06
C THR A 614 12.06 16.26 16.16
N VAL A 615 11.03 17.10 16.30
CA VAL A 615 10.94 18.10 17.38
C VAL A 615 10.86 17.44 18.75
N ALA A 616 9.98 16.45 18.89
CA ALA A 616 9.81 15.66 20.11
C ALA A 616 11.13 15.01 20.56
N ASN A 617 11.83 14.33 19.63
CA ASN A 617 13.12 13.71 19.92
C ASN A 617 14.21 14.74 20.24
N ALA A 618 14.24 15.89 19.57
CA ALA A 618 15.19 16.96 19.90
C ALA A 618 15.00 17.46 21.34
N ILE A 619 13.74 17.53 21.82
CA ILE A 619 13.41 17.91 23.19
C ILE A 619 13.76 16.78 24.17
N THR A 620 13.35 15.53 23.91
CA THR A 620 13.58 14.39 24.83
C THR A 620 15.04 13.92 24.87
N TYR A 621 15.86 14.27 23.88
CA TYR A 621 17.30 14.02 23.91
C TYR A 621 18.13 15.23 24.37
N SER A 622 17.48 16.35 24.70
CA SER A 622 18.17 17.56 25.18
C SER A 622 18.88 17.34 26.51
N ALA A 623 19.94 18.13 26.75
CA ALA A 623 20.64 18.13 28.02
C ALA A 623 19.74 18.56 29.19
N GLU A 624 18.75 19.43 28.95
CA GLU A 624 17.78 19.83 29.96
C GLU A 624 16.90 18.65 30.40
N TYR A 625 16.31 17.94 29.44
CA TYR A 625 15.42 16.82 29.74
C TYR A 625 16.18 15.67 30.42
N ARG A 626 17.33 15.29 29.86
CA ARG A 626 18.20 14.27 30.45
C ARG A 626 18.73 14.69 31.81
N GLY A 627 19.07 15.97 31.99
CA GLY A 627 19.50 16.51 33.27
C GLY A 627 18.42 16.37 34.33
N GLY A 628 17.17 16.72 34.01
CA GLY A 628 16.02 16.52 34.90
C GLY A 628 15.84 15.06 35.29
N LEU A 629 15.94 14.13 34.34
CA LEU A 629 15.89 12.69 34.60
C LEU A 629 17.02 12.21 35.52
N ILE A 630 18.26 12.64 35.26
CA ILE A 630 19.42 12.32 36.10
C ILE A 630 19.18 12.82 37.53
N HIS A 631 18.74 14.07 37.69
CA HIS A 631 18.39 14.64 39.01
C HIS A 631 17.31 13.81 39.72
N ALA A 632 16.25 13.41 39.02
CA ALA A 632 15.19 12.59 39.57
C ALA A 632 15.69 11.20 40.00
N SER A 633 16.51 10.52 39.19
CA SER A 633 17.06 9.20 39.51
C SER A 633 18.04 9.26 40.71
N TYR A 634 18.86 10.31 40.81
CA TYR A 634 19.72 10.55 41.98
C TYR A 634 18.90 10.73 43.26
N GLY A 635 17.85 11.56 43.20
CA GLY A 635 16.95 11.77 44.33
C GLY A 635 16.22 10.48 44.73
N LEU A 636 15.70 9.73 43.76
CA LEU A 636 14.94 8.50 43.99
C LEU A 636 15.80 7.37 44.56
N TYR A 637 16.98 7.13 44.00
CA TYR A 637 17.78 5.97 44.36
C TYR A 637 18.82 6.26 45.44
N LEU A 638 19.42 7.45 45.45
CA LEU A 638 20.52 7.80 46.36
C LEU A 638 20.13 8.84 47.43
N GLY A 639 18.99 9.52 47.27
CA GLY A 639 18.48 10.48 48.26
C GLY A 639 19.22 11.82 48.28
N ARG A 640 19.94 12.15 47.20
CA ARG A 640 20.74 13.38 47.07
C ARG A 640 20.67 13.94 45.66
N THR A 641 21.15 15.16 45.45
CA THR A 641 21.35 15.73 44.11
C THR A 641 22.69 15.28 43.51
N PRO A 642 22.80 15.15 42.18
CA PRO A 642 24.08 14.91 41.52
C PRO A 642 25.02 16.11 41.70
N GLU A 643 26.31 15.82 41.84
CA GLU A 643 27.37 16.81 41.71
C GLU A 643 27.54 17.21 40.23
N ALA A 644 28.04 18.42 39.96
CA ALA A 644 28.19 18.94 38.59
C ALA A 644 28.99 18.00 37.67
N ALA A 645 30.13 17.47 38.13
CA ALA A 645 30.94 16.53 37.36
C ALA A 645 30.23 15.18 37.14
N GLY A 646 29.41 14.73 38.09
CA GLY A 646 28.62 13.51 37.96
C GLY A 646 27.52 13.67 36.92
N LEU A 647 26.77 14.78 36.99
CA LEU A 647 25.76 15.14 35.99
C LEU A 647 26.34 15.22 34.58
N GLU A 648 27.46 15.93 34.42
CA GLU A 648 28.14 16.08 33.12
C GLU A 648 28.61 14.72 32.57
N ASN A 649 29.16 13.86 33.42
CA ASN A 649 29.58 12.53 33.03
C ASN A 649 28.41 11.71 32.48
N TRP A 650 27.26 11.70 33.18
CA TRP A 650 26.08 10.97 32.72
C TRP A 650 25.51 11.52 31.41
N LEU A 651 25.46 12.84 31.26
CA LEU A 651 25.04 13.48 30.01
C LEU A 651 25.94 13.06 28.84
N LEU A 652 27.26 13.04 29.03
CA LEU A 652 28.22 12.58 28.02
C LEU A 652 28.00 11.11 27.66
N GLN A 653 27.72 10.25 28.64
CA GLN A 653 27.43 8.84 28.37
C GLN A 653 26.10 8.66 27.63
N MET A 654 25.05 9.41 28.00
CA MET A 654 23.75 9.36 27.30
C MET A 654 23.86 9.84 25.86
N ASN A 655 24.73 10.83 25.60
CA ASN A 655 25.08 11.27 24.24
C ASN A 655 25.80 10.17 23.44
N ARG A 656 26.58 9.31 24.10
CA ARG A 656 27.20 8.11 23.49
C ARG A 656 26.25 6.92 23.39
N GLY A 657 25.08 7.03 23.99
CA GLY A 657 23.95 6.15 23.75
C GLY A 657 23.64 5.13 24.82
N ILE A 658 24.12 5.32 26.04
CA ILE A 658 23.60 4.53 27.17
C ILE A 658 22.11 4.81 27.36
N THR A 659 21.37 3.81 27.82
CA THR A 659 19.95 3.96 28.15
C THR A 659 19.77 4.51 29.56
N ILE A 660 18.58 5.05 29.85
CA ILE A 660 18.18 5.42 31.23
C ILE A 660 18.32 4.22 32.16
N GLN A 661 17.93 3.02 31.71
CA GLN A 661 18.07 1.79 32.50
C GLN A 661 19.53 1.47 32.82
N GLN A 662 20.46 1.70 31.89
CA GLN A 662 21.89 1.48 32.15
C GLN A 662 22.44 2.50 33.16
N MET A 663 22.03 3.76 33.07
CA MET A 663 22.38 4.77 34.08
C MET A 663 21.83 4.38 35.46
N GLU A 664 20.53 4.09 35.55
CA GLU A 664 19.88 3.68 36.81
C GLU A 664 20.50 2.40 37.38
N GLY A 665 20.87 1.45 36.50
CA GLY A 665 21.60 0.25 36.87
C GLY A 665 22.95 0.56 37.51
N GLY A 666 23.63 1.63 37.08
CA GLY A 666 24.86 2.14 37.70
C GLY A 666 24.62 2.63 39.12
N PHE A 667 23.53 3.36 39.38
CA PHE A 667 23.16 3.79 40.74
C PHE A 667 22.82 2.60 41.63
N LEU A 668 21.94 1.71 41.15
CA LEU A 668 21.48 0.55 41.89
C LEU A 668 22.59 -0.46 42.18
N ALA A 669 23.63 -0.52 41.35
CA ALA A 669 24.80 -1.38 41.55
C ALA A 669 25.94 -0.71 42.35
N SER A 670 25.80 0.57 42.67
CA SER A 670 26.83 1.33 43.39
C SER A 670 27.01 0.85 44.83
N GLN A 671 28.21 1.10 45.37
CA GLN A 671 28.47 0.81 46.79
C GLN A 671 27.58 1.66 47.71
N GLU A 672 27.32 2.92 47.34
CA GLU A 672 26.44 3.82 48.10
C GLU A 672 25.03 3.25 48.25
N TYR A 673 24.41 2.80 47.15
CA TYR A 673 23.08 2.20 47.21
C TYR A 673 23.05 0.90 48.03
N PHE A 674 24.11 0.09 47.95
CA PHE A 674 24.26 -1.14 48.71
C PHE A 674 24.39 -0.89 50.22
N ASP A 675 25.22 0.07 50.62
CA ASP A 675 25.41 0.44 52.02
C ASP A 675 24.11 1.00 52.62
N GLN A 676 23.41 1.85 51.87
CA GLN A 676 22.08 2.35 52.24
C GLN A 676 21.03 1.23 52.33
N SER A 677 21.24 0.11 51.64
CA SER A 677 20.37 -1.06 51.72
C SER A 677 20.69 -1.96 52.91
N GLY A 678 21.66 -1.63 53.77
CA GLY A 678 22.05 -2.45 54.93
C GLY A 678 23.26 -3.35 54.68
N GLY A 679 24.00 -3.15 53.57
CA GLY A 679 25.32 -3.75 53.38
C GLY A 679 25.35 -5.26 53.12
N SER A 680 24.21 -5.87 52.75
CA SER A 680 24.14 -7.28 52.38
C SER A 680 23.34 -7.48 51.09
N ASP A 681 23.68 -8.52 50.31
CA ASP A 681 22.99 -8.83 49.05
C ASP A 681 21.50 -9.07 49.26
N ALA A 682 21.12 -9.72 50.37
CA ALA A 682 19.72 -10.03 50.67
C ALA A 682 18.89 -8.76 50.89
N GLU A 683 19.38 -7.81 51.69
CA GLU A 683 18.67 -6.55 51.91
C GLU A 683 18.70 -5.64 50.68
N TRP A 684 19.81 -5.64 49.94
CA TRP A 684 19.91 -4.96 48.65
C TRP A 684 18.85 -5.47 47.64
N ILE A 685 18.70 -6.79 47.48
CA ILE A 685 17.67 -7.38 46.61
C ILE A 685 16.26 -6.99 47.09
N ARG A 686 15.98 -7.04 48.40
CA ARG A 686 14.67 -6.63 48.94
C ARG A 686 14.36 -5.17 48.64
N ARG A 687 15.36 -4.28 48.73
CA ARG A 687 15.20 -2.87 48.37
C ARG A 687 14.98 -2.67 46.88
N LEU A 688 15.58 -3.48 45.99
CA LEU A 688 15.27 -3.42 44.56
C LEU A 688 13.79 -3.71 44.26
N TYR A 689 13.21 -4.73 44.90
CA TYR A 689 11.77 -5.03 44.75
C TYR A 689 10.89 -3.84 45.18
N SER A 690 11.20 -3.20 46.30
CA SER A 690 10.39 -2.07 46.78
C SER A 690 10.60 -0.79 45.99
N HIS A 691 11.85 -0.39 45.70
CA HIS A 691 12.16 0.86 44.98
C HIS A 691 11.89 0.79 43.46
N VAL A 692 12.14 -0.36 42.82
CA VAL A 692 12.00 -0.48 41.36
C VAL A 692 10.62 -1.01 40.97
N LEU A 693 10.11 -2.02 41.67
CA LEU A 693 8.84 -2.67 41.33
C LEU A 693 7.67 -2.23 42.23
N GLY A 694 7.92 -1.48 43.31
CA GLY A 694 6.86 -1.00 44.20
C GLY A 694 6.21 -2.09 45.05
N ARG A 695 6.87 -3.24 45.24
CA ARG A 695 6.30 -4.37 46.00
C ARG A 695 7.32 -5.06 46.90
N THR A 696 6.82 -5.86 47.83
CA THR A 696 7.67 -6.71 48.69
C THR A 696 8.10 -7.97 47.95
N ALA A 697 9.36 -8.38 48.13
CA ALA A 697 9.91 -9.61 47.57
C ALA A 697 9.43 -10.85 48.34
N ALA A 698 9.10 -11.93 47.64
CA ALA A 698 8.92 -13.24 48.24
C ALA A 698 10.29 -13.88 48.61
N PRO A 699 10.36 -14.77 49.61
CA PRO A 699 11.62 -15.44 49.97
C PRO A 699 12.28 -16.19 48.81
N ALA A 700 11.49 -16.83 47.94
CA ALA A 700 11.98 -17.55 46.77
C ALA A 700 12.62 -16.61 45.73
N GLU A 701 12.05 -15.42 45.55
CA GLU A 701 12.58 -14.38 44.66
C GLU A 701 13.93 -13.85 45.14
N VAL A 702 14.09 -13.64 46.46
CA VAL A 702 15.37 -13.23 47.05
C VAL A 702 16.41 -14.34 46.89
N ASN A 703 16.05 -15.59 47.18
CA ASN A 703 16.95 -16.74 47.07
C ASN A 703 17.43 -16.98 45.62
N PHE A 704 16.56 -16.74 44.63
CA PHE A 704 16.94 -16.83 43.22
C PHE A 704 18.08 -15.86 42.89
N TRP A 705 17.93 -14.57 43.23
CA TRP A 705 18.94 -13.56 42.96
C TRP A 705 20.23 -13.76 43.78
N LEU A 706 20.12 -14.21 45.03
CA LEU A 706 21.29 -14.60 45.84
C LEU A 706 22.09 -15.72 45.18
N SER A 707 21.40 -16.71 44.60
CA SER A 707 22.06 -17.81 43.86
C SER A 707 22.75 -17.30 42.59
N TYR A 708 22.15 -16.31 41.92
CA TYR A 708 22.74 -15.69 40.74
C TYR A 708 24.02 -14.91 41.06
N VAL A 709 24.01 -14.08 42.12
CA VAL A 709 25.19 -13.30 42.55
C VAL A 709 26.28 -14.21 43.12
N GLY A 710 25.91 -15.14 44.02
CA GLY A 710 26.88 -15.98 44.73
C GLY A 710 27.41 -17.16 43.91
N ALA A 711 26.52 -18.00 43.38
CA ALA A 711 26.91 -19.27 42.73
C ALA A 711 27.18 -19.13 41.23
N SER A 712 26.57 -18.14 40.56
CA SER A 712 26.71 -17.96 39.11
C SER A 712 27.65 -16.81 38.72
N GLY A 713 28.22 -16.10 39.71
CA GLY A 713 29.16 -15.00 39.47
C GLY A 713 28.53 -13.74 38.86
N GLY A 714 27.22 -13.54 39.00
CA GLY A 714 26.52 -12.37 38.49
C GLY A 714 26.88 -11.08 39.22
N SER A 715 27.01 -9.98 38.49
CA SER A 715 27.28 -8.66 39.07
C SER A 715 26.00 -7.96 39.57
N ARG A 716 26.14 -7.05 40.55
CA ARG A 716 25.05 -6.17 41.01
C ARG A 716 24.40 -5.39 39.85
N PHE A 717 25.19 -5.00 38.86
CA PHE A 717 24.71 -4.32 37.66
C PHE A 717 23.80 -5.21 36.80
N GLN A 718 24.18 -6.47 36.57
CA GLN A 718 23.35 -7.41 35.80
C GLN A 718 22.02 -7.69 36.50
N VAL A 719 22.03 -7.84 37.82
CA VAL A 719 20.80 -7.99 38.61
C VAL A 719 19.94 -6.74 38.52
N ALA A 720 20.50 -5.54 38.75
CA ALA A 720 19.77 -4.28 38.62
C ALA A 720 19.14 -4.10 37.23
N MET A 721 19.88 -4.42 36.17
CA MET A 721 19.36 -4.42 34.80
C MET A 721 18.20 -5.40 34.63
N GLY A 722 18.26 -6.60 35.23
CA GLY A 722 17.17 -7.57 35.22
C GLY A 722 15.86 -7.03 35.80
N PHE A 723 15.92 -6.17 36.82
CA PHE A 723 14.74 -5.48 37.35
C PHE A 723 14.29 -4.34 36.43
N LEU A 724 15.21 -3.50 35.98
CA LEU A 724 14.92 -2.30 35.19
C LEU A 724 14.35 -2.60 33.80
N THR A 725 14.73 -3.74 33.20
CA THR A 725 14.20 -4.19 31.90
C THR A 725 13.15 -5.29 32.02
N SER A 726 12.71 -5.61 33.25
CA SER A 726 11.63 -6.56 33.47
C SER A 726 10.33 -6.08 32.84
N THR A 727 9.51 -7.01 32.35
CA THR A 727 8.18 -6.70 31.82
C THR A 727 7.31 -5.97 32.85
N GLU A 728 7.42 -6.32 34.13
CA GLU A 728 6.70 -5.69 35.24
C GLU A 728 7.05 -4.19 35.36
N ARG A 729 8.35 -3.86 35.39
CA ARG A 729 8.81 -2.47 35.46
C ARG A 729 8.43 -1.69 34.20
N LEU A 730 8.74 -2.23 33.03
CA LEU A 730 8.56 -1.51 31.76
C LEU A 730 7.08 -1.26 31.46
N THR A 731 6.20 -2.23 31.74
CA THR A 731 4.75 -2.04 31.58
C THR A 731 4.26 -0.90 32.46
N THR A 732 4.71 -0.86 33.72
CA THR A 732 4.34 0.20 34.67
C THR A 732 4.80 1.58 34.20
N ILE A 733 6.06 1.67 33.73
CA ILE A 733 6.63 2.93 33.24
C ILE A 733 5.89 3.43 32.01
N VAL A 734 5.71 2.59 30.98
CA VAL A 734 5.03 3.01 29.75
C VAL A 734 3.57 3.36 30.04
N ASN A 735 2.87 2.59 30.87
CA ASN A 735 1.51 2.93 31.27
C ASN A 735 1.43 4.27 32.01
N THR A 736 2.40 4.58 32.88
CA THR A 736 2.47 5.89 33.55
C THR A 736 2.66 7.02 32.54
N GLN A 737 3.51 6.83 31.52
CA GLN A 737 3.69 7.81 30.45
C GLN A 737 2.39 8.01 29.64
N TYR A 738 1.66 6.94 29.32
CA TYR A 738 0.36 7.05 28.64
C TYR A 738 -0.67 7.81 29.50
N GLN A 739 -0.74 7.53 30.81
CA GLN A 739 -1.64 8.23 31.70
C GLN A 739 -1.29 9.71 31.83
N HIS A 740 -0.01 10.04 31.99
CA HIS A 740 0.46 11.42 32.12
C HIS A 740 0.30 12.22 30.82
N LEU A 741 0.67 11.62 29.69
CA LEU A 741 0.75 12.32 28.41
C LEU A 741 -0.53 12.23 27.56
N LEU A 742 -1.37 11.21 27.75
CA LEU A 742 -2.59 11.01 26.95
C LEU A 742 -3.87 10.91 27.81
N GLY A 743 -3.75 10.84 29.14
CA GLY A 743 -4.92 10.75 30.03
C GLY A 743 -5.64 9.40 30.01
N ARG A 744 -5.05 8.37 29.39
CA ARG A 744 -5.60 7.00 29.32
C ARG A 744 -4.54 5.96 29.63
N SER A 745 -5.00 4.74 29.96
CA SER A 745 -4.10 3.60 30.17
C SER A 745 -3.60 3.01 28.84
N LEU A 746 -2.46 2.36 28.92
CA LEU A 746 -1.89 1.56 27.83
C LEU A 746 -2.71 0.27 27.65
N ASP A 747 -3.05 -0.08 26.40
CA ASP A 747 -3.71 -1.35 26.10
C ASP A 747 -2.72 -2.53 26.16
N GLN A 748 -3.24 -3.75 26.31
CA GLN A 748 -2.42 -4.95 26.50
C GLN A 748 -1.52 -5.27 25.29
N GLY A 749 -1.97 -4.96 24.06
CA GLY A 749 -1.16 -5.15 22.85
C GLY A 749 -0.03 -4.14 22.77
N GLY A 750 -0.33 -2.87 23.01
CA GLY A 750 0.65 -1.78 23.07
C GLY A 750 1.72 -2.02 24.14
N ALA A 751 1.35 -2.58 25.30
CA ALA A 751 2.29 -2.97 26.34
C ALA A 751 3.35 -3.96 25.84
N GLN A 752 2.94 -5.02 25.15
CA GLN A 752 3.88 -6.02 24.63
C GLN A 752 4.84 -5.44 23.59
N THR A 753 4.34 -4.59 22.70
CA THR A 753 5.14 -3.93 21.67
C THR A 753 6.20 -3.02 22.27
N TRP A 754 5.81 -2.09 23.15
CA TRP A 754 6.76 -1.14 23.74
C TRP A 754 7.75 -1.80 24.69
N VAL A 755 7.30 -2.77 25.49
CA VAL A 755 8.19 -3.53 26.37
C VAL A 755 9.24 -4.29 25.56
N GLY A 756 8.83 -4.99 24.49
CA GLY A 756 9.75 -5.72 23.62
C GLY A 756 10.75 -4.80 22.90
N ALA A 757 10.30 -3.61 22.48
CA ALA A 757 11.16 -2.59 21.88
C ALA A 757 12.25 -2.13 22.86
N ILE A 758 11.87 -1.77 24.10
CA ILE A 758 12.83 -1.32 25.11
C ILE A 758 13.80 -2.44 25.51
N GLN A 759 13.31 -3.67 25.67
CA GLN A 759 14.16 -4.85 25.94
C GLN A 759 15.16 -5.14 24.82
N SER A 760 14.83 -4.74 23.58
CA SER A 760 15.72 -4.86 22.41
C SER A 760 16.65 -3.65 22.23
N GLY A 761 16.64 -2.67 23.15
CA GLY A 761 17.55 -1.53 23.16
C GLY A 761 16.95 -0.20 22.70
N VAL A 762 15.64 -0.13 22.41
CA VAL A 762 14.97 1.16 22.17
C VAL A 762 14.98 1.99 23.46
N ARG A 763 15.36 3.26 23.35
CA ARG A 763 15.46 4.17 24.49
C ARG A 763 14.08 4.62 24.94
N LEU A 764 13.89 4.77 26.25
CA LEU A 764 12.62 5.24 26.80
C LEU A 764 12.29 6.66 26.32
N GLU A 765 13.30 7.52 26.11
CA GLU A 765 13.10 8.86 25.56
C GLU A 765 12.51 8.83 24.14
N ALA A 766 12.84 7.80 23.34
CA ALA A 766 12.27 7.60 22.01
C ALA A 766 10.78 7.20 22.08
N VAL A 767 10.42 6.40 23.09
CA VAL A 767 9.03 6.02 23.35
C VAL A 767 8.21 7.25 23.76
N ILE A 768 8.74 8.07 24.69
CA ILE A 768 8.11 9.33 25.10
C ILE A 768 8.00 10.28 23.90
N GLY A 769 9.07 10.41 23.10
CA GLY A 769 9.07 11.17 21.86
C GLY A 769 8.01 10.71 20.86
N GLY A 770 7.81 9.39 20.73
CA GLY A 770 6.74 8.80 19.91
C GLY A 770 5.34 9.12 20.43
N ILE A 771 5.12 9.09 21.74
CA ILE A 771 3.83 9.44 22.34
C ILE A 771 3.51 10.93 22.11
N ILE A 772 4.44 11.82 22.44
CA ILE A 772 4.21 13.28 22.30
C ILE A 772 4.22 13.75 20.85
N SER A 773 4.70 12.96 19.89
CA SER A 773 4.59 13.32 18.46
C SER A 773 3.33 12.77 17.79
N SER A 774 2.53 11.99 18.52
CA SER A 774 1.29 11.42 18.01
C SER A 774 0.21 12.49 17.77
N GLU A 775 -0.68 12.23 16.82
CA GLU A 775 -1.87 13.04 16.60
C GLU A 775 -2.78 13.09 17.84
N GLU A 776 -2.84 11.99 18.60
CA GLU A 776 -3.63 11.94 19.83
C GLU A 776 -3.12 12.96 20.85
N TYR A 777 -1.80 13.06 21.03
CA TYR A 777 -1.22 14.08 21.91
C TYR A 777 -1.44 15.49 21.36
N PHE A 778 -1.27 15.69 20.06
CA PHE A 778 -1.45 16.99 19.40
C PHE A 778 -2.87 17.52 19.47
N ALA A 779 -3.87 16.63 19.37
CA ALA A 779 -5.29 16.98 19.43
C ALA A 779 -5.81 17.20 20.87
N ARG A 780 -4.95 17.13 21.89
CA ARG A 780 -5.36 17.40 23.28
C ARG A 780 -5.75 18.88 23.43
N PRO A 781 -6.87 19.15 24.14
CA PRO A 781 -7.34 20.51 24.38
C PRO A 781 -6.50 21.29 25.41
#